data_AF-A0A2K9MHI1-F1
#
_entry.id   AF-A0A2K9MHI1-F1
#
_cell.length_a   1.000
_cell.length_b   1.000
_cell.length_c   1.000
_cell.angle_alpha   90.00
_cell.angle_beta   90.00
_cell.angle_gamma   90.00
#
_symmetry.space_group_name_H-M   'P 1'
#
loop_
_entity.id
_entity.type
_entity.pdbx_description
1 polymer ?
#
loop_
_entity_poly.entity_id
_entity_poly.type
_entity_poly.pdbx_seq_one_letter_code
_entity_poly.pdbx_strand_id
1 'polypeptide(L)'
;MRFNISICAKRSNAKGWGDLQYAEGLQRALEARGIPSHLFFRGETPQLSSDDVVLRIAGPLLEEPIVGVPNLLWIISPPNVMTAALLGRYQHLYIASQFMAQRLAGLPGGAHYLQQSTEHGHFHPDRRPDGAPELPVVFVGAYAPRAPRKSVLMAIEAGIDVHVWGPGWKGVIPDRLWRGAHLDYDELAQVYASARIVLNDHMPNMALTGMMSNRSFDAIASGAVVISDPVQGFDDPDLPELIQQAPGPELTALIRHILSQPGADREARLDRHRRIVSRYSFAAVAARLAEDAGTLLAAGRVARAHFHPRSDGTAPPLLLADVTQSAGDQRQAMLGAAREIVRIFAALEYPRRGGVALSPPAAPEGVIHPLMHAQRRAQDLALSDPQQLTCDDLQILAQARRVLDASDAAMMKDRRRGDALQVHHMRGEPLWAHAPDGYAREENKRHLALWPRRNQPRLDRPVGVFLHLFYDDLAPVFASRINRIAADFQLYISTDTPAKADHIRTVFPQADIRVLPNRGRDICPKLYGFRDAYDRHDLVLHLHGKKSPHSARLDQWLEHCLDCLLPEDAQINRILSLFQSVPDIGLLAPVVFKSVLSAAHWAANTEIGRELAFRVEMPQAEIDKHPRFPVGSMFWGRTETLRPLLDLGLRPDHFPPEQGQVDGTLAHAIERMIGVVCNWTGRRTLLVAPSSRNLYAGFQCRYRSNREVLDALTAGAL
;
A
#
# COMPACT_ATOMS: atom_id res chain seq x y z
N MET A 1 18.91 -13.50 -30.55
CA MET A 1 18.72 -12.71 -29.31
C MET A 1 17.52 -11.80 -29.45
N ARG A 2 16.64 -11.78 -28.45
CA ARG A 2 15.49 -10.85 -28.34
C ARG A 2 15.38 -10.33 -26.91
N PHE A 3 15.01 -9.06 -26.75
CA PHE A 3 14.80 -8.44 -25.45
C PHE A 3 13.34 -8.53 -24.99
N ASN A 4 13.14 -8.90 -23.74
CA ASN A 4 11.86 -8.82 -23.05
C ASN A 4 11.99 -7.76 -21.96
N ILE A 5 11.36 -6.61 -22.14
CA ILE A 5 11.52 -5.42 -21.29
C ILE A 5 10.31 -5.33 -20.36
N SER A 6 10.57 -5.16 -19.07
CA SER A 6 9.53 -5.02 -18.04
C SER A 6 9.68 -3.73 -17.25
N ILE A 7 8.54 -3.16 -16.89
CA ILE A 7 8.40 -1.99 -16.03
C ILE A 7 7.58 -2.32 -14.78
N CYS A 8 7.66 -1.45 -13.77
CA CYS A 8 6.97 -1.61 -12.50
C CYS A 8 5.44 -1.46 -12.57
N ALA A 9 4.90 -0.89 -13.65
CA ALA A 9 3.47 -0.70 -13.82
C ALA A 9 2.74 -2.01 -14.15
N LYS A 10 1.46 -2.11 -13.79
CA LYS A 10 0.57 -3.16 -14.29
C LYS A 10 0.01 -2.72 -15.64
N ARG A 11 -0.33 -3.66 -16.52
CA ARG A 11 -0.95 -3.34 -17.81
C ARG A 11 -2.18 -2.43 -17.67
N SER A 12 -3.01 -2.66 -16.65
CA SER A 12 -4.23 -1.88 -16.39
C SER A 12 -3.99 -0.41 -16.01
N ASN A 13 -2.80 -0.06 -15.51
CA ASN A 13 -2.48 1.30 -15.07
C ASN A 13 -1.23 1.90 -15.72
N ALA A 14 -0.60 1.20 -16.68
CA ALA A 14 0.66 1.59 -17.30
C ALA A 14 0.64 2.97 -17.97
N LYS A 15 -0.50 3.37 -18.55
CA LYS A 15 -0.65 4.72 -19.16
C LYS A 15 -0.45 5.87 -18.17
N GLY A 16 -0.66 5.63 -16.88
CA GLY A 16 -0.45 6.62 -15.82
C GLY A 16 0.99 6.70 -15.32
N TRP A 17 1.90 5.88 -15.85
CA TRP A 17 3.31 5.80 -15.44
C TRP A 17 4.20 6.27 -16.58
N GLY A 18 5.13 7.20 -16.29
CA GLY A 18 6.15 7.64 -17.26
C GLY A 18 7.09 6.51 -17.71
N ASP A 19 7.21 5.46 -16.91
CA ASP A 19 8.01 4.28 -17.19
C ASP A 19 7.59 3.57 -18.49
N LEU A 20 6.29 3.66 -18.88
CA LEU A 20 5.81 3.05 -20.12
C LEU A 20 6.46 3.71 -21.33
N GLN A 21 6.37 5.03 -21.45
CA GLN A 21 6.95 5.76 -22.58
C GLN A 21 8.48 5.65 -22.59
N TYR A 22 9.09 5.56 -21.40
CA TYR A 22 10.52 5.31 -21.26
C TYR A 22 10.93 3.95 -21.82
N ALA A 23 10.19 2.88 -21.49
CA ALA A 23 10.44 1.54 -22.01
C ALA A 23 10.17 1.44 -23.52
N GLU A 24 9.14 2.11 -24.04
CA GLU A 24 8.85 2.18 -25.47
C GLU A 24 9.96 2.91 -26.25
N GLY A 25 10.56 3.95 -25.67
CA GLY A 25 11.73 4.63 -26.25
C GLY A 25 12.94 3.70 -26.39
N LEU A 26 13.23 2.93 -25.33
CA LEU A 26 14.27 1.91 -25.39
C LEU A 26 13.95 0.81 -26.40
N GLN A 27 12.69 0.36 -26.45
CA GLN A 27 12.24 -0.66 -27.40
C GLN A 27 12.53 -0.21 -28.84
N ARG A 28 12.13 1.00 -29.22
CA ARG A 28 12.40 1.57 -30.55
C ARG A 28 13.89 1.61 -30.85
N ALA A 29 14.72 2.00 -29.87
CA ALA A 29 16.17 2.06 -30.05
C ALA A 29 16.82 0.68 -30.25
N LEU A 30 16.31 -0.37 -29.60
CA LEU A 30 16.74 -1.75 -29.82
C LEU A 30 16.28 -2.28 -31.19
N GLU A 31 15.03 -2.01 -31.57
CA GLU A 31 14.45 -2.42 -32.86
C GLU A 31 15.16 -1.74 -34.03
N ALA A 32 15.54 -0.46 -33.90
CA ALA A 32 16.36 0.25 -34.88
C ALA A 32 17.74 -0.39 -35.10
N ARG A 33 18.23 -1.19 -34.14
CA ARG A 33 19.47 -1.98 -34.24
C ARG A 33 19.22 -3.40 -34.76
N GLY A 34 18.00 -3.72 -35.20
CA GLY A 34 17.61 -5.05 -35.66
C GLY A 34 17.42 -6.06 -34.53
N ILE A 35 17.27 -5.61 -33.27
CA ILE A 35 17.06 -6.49 -32.12
C ILE A 35 15.57 -6.51 -31.77
N PRO A 36 14.86 -7.64 -31.99
CA PRO A 36 13.46 -7.74 -31.62
C PRO A 36 13.27 -7.51 -30.12
N SER A 37 12.21 -6.80 -29.76
CA SER A 37 11.94 -6.41 -28.37
C SER A 37 10.44 -6.53 -28.06
N HIS A 38 10.10 -6.93 -26.83
CA HIS A 38 8.71 -7.08 -26.37
C HIS A 38 8.52 -6.50 -24.97
N LEU A 39 7.44 -5.75 -24.76
CA LEU A 39 7.09 -5.20 -23.45
C LEU A 39 6.16 -6.14 -22.68
N PHE A 40 6.47 -6.40 -21.42
CA PHE A 40 5.57 -7.05 -20.47
C PHE A 40 5.49 -6.28 -19.15
N PHE A 41 4.42 -6.48 -18.40
CA PHE A 41 4.10 -5.66 -17.23
C PHE A 41 4.25 -6.44 -15.92
N ARG A 42 4.26 -5.72 -14.80
CA ARG A 42 4.34 -6.32 -13.47
C ARG A 42 3.31 -7.43 -13.28
N GLY A 43 3.75 -8.59 -12.81
CA GLY A 43 2.94 -9.79 -12.61
C GLY A 43 2.65 -10.61 -13.88
N GLU A 44 3.17 -10.21 -15.04
CA GLU A 44 3.10 -11.00 -16.28
C GLU A 44 4.36 -11.84 -16.46
N THR A 45 4.20 -13.01 -17.09
CA THR A 45 5.32 -13.87 -17.50
C THR A 45 5.36 -13.91 -19.03
N PRO A 46 6.43 -13.41 -19.68
CA PRO A 46 6.57 -13.48 -21.13
C PRO A 46 6.85 -14.91 -21.60
N GLN A 47 6.55 -15.19 -22.87
CA GLN A 47 6.97 -16.43 -23.52
C GLN A 47 8.42 -16.31 -23.99
N LEU A 48 9.29 -17.15 -23.44
CA LEU A 48 10.75 -17.05 -23.59
C LEU A 48 11.36 -18.23 -24.34
N SER A 49 12.43 -17.96 -25.08
CA SER A 49 13.36 -18.93 -25.68
C SER A 49 14.74 -18.84 -25.02
N SER A 50 15.62 -19.82 -25.26
CA SER A 50 16.98 -19.84 -24.68
C SER A 50 17.86 -18.66 -25.11
N ASP A 51 17.54 -18.04 -26.25
CA ASP A 51 18.29 -16.91 -26.81
C ASP A 51 17.72 -15.56 -26.36
N ASP A 52 16.67 -15.56 -25.54
CA ASP A 52 16.04 -14.34 -25.03
C ASP A 52 16.78 -13.80 -23.81
N VAL A 53 16.62 -12.49 -23.61
CA VAL A 53 17.15 -11.77 -22.47
C VAL A 53 16.04 -10.94 -21.84
N VAL A 54 16.01 -10.90 -20.51
CA VAL A 54 15.05 -10.10 -19.75
C VAL A 54 15.74 -8.85 -19.24
N LEU A 55 15.16 -7.69 -19.52
CA LEU A 55 15.54 -6.41 -18.94
C LEU A 55 14.41 -5.91 -18.05
N ARG A 56 14.71 -5.69 -16.76
CA ARG A 56 13.77 -5.05 -15.85
C ARG A 56 14.19 -3.61 -15.60
N ILE A 57 13.38 -2.66 -16.05
CA ILE A 57 13.50 -1.24 -15.71
C ILE A 57 12.77 -1.02 -14.38
N ALA A 58 13.54 -0.79 -13.33
CA ALA A 58 13.03 -0.74 -11.96
C ALA A 58 12.99 0.71 -11.44
N GLY A 59 11.81 1.08 -10.94
CA GLY A 59 11.61 2.25 -10.12
C GLY A 59 11.31 1.84 -8.67
N PRO A 60 10.10 2.07 -8.14
CA PRO A 60 9.78 1.80 -6.74
C PRO A 60 9.70 0.30 -6.37
N LEU A 61 9.66 -0.59 -7.36
CA LEU A 61 9.44 -2.02 -7.19
C LEU A 61 10.58 -2.83 -7.79
N LEU A 62 10.80 -4.01 -7.21
CA LEU A 62 11.77 -4.97 -7.68
C LEU A 62 11.13 -6.36 -7.68
N GLU A 63 11.04 -6.96 -8.85
CA GLU A 63 10.52 -8.33 -9.03
C GLU A 63 11.66 -9.36 -8.97
N GLU A 64 11.29 -10.63 -8.95
CA GLU A 64 12.25 -11.73 -9.08
C GLU A 64 12.75 -11.87 -10.53
N PRO A 65 14.01 -12.30 -10.75
CA PRO A 65 14.47 -12.63 -12.09
C PRO A 65 13.70 -13.82 -12.65
N ILE A 66 13.52 -13.86 -13.97
CA ILE A 66 12.86 -14.96 -14.66
C ILE A 66 13.89 -16.06 -14.93
N VAL A 67 13.59 -17.26 -14.44
CA VAL A 67 14.50 -18.41 -14.49
C VAL A 67 14.76 -18.87 -15.94
N GLY A 68 15.95 -19.42 -16.20
CA GLY A 68 16.32 -20.04 -17.47
C GLY A 68 16.88 -19.09 -18.54
N VAL A 69 16.86 -17.78 -18.31
CA VAL A 69 17.42 -16.76 -19.23
C VAL A 69 18.29 -15.73 -18.50
N PRO A 70 19.16 -14.98 -19.19
CA PRO A 70 19.87 -13.85 -18.59
C PRO A 70 18.90 -12.74 -18.16
N ASN A 71 19.08 -12.23 -16.93
CA ASN A 71 18.31 -11.10 -16.41
C ASN A 71 19.23 -9.91 -16.14
N LEU A 72 18.94 -8.79 -16.80
CA LEU A 72 19.52 -7.48 -16.52
C LEU A 72 18.53 -6.65 -15.72
N LEU A 73 19.03 -5.92 -14.73
CA LEU A 73 18.26 -4.95 -13.96
C LEU A 73 18.78 -3.55 -14.26
N TRP A 74 17.89 -2.61 -14.55
CA TRP A 74 18.23 -1.20 -14.66
C TRP A 74 17.40 -0.36 -13.68
N ILE A 75 18.05 0.07 -12.60
CA ILE A 75 17.43 0.86 -11.54
C ILE A 75 17.48 2.34 -11.93
N ILE A 76 16.35 2.90 -12.34
CA ILE A 76 16.20 4.31 -12.76
C ILE A 76 15.62 5.22 -11.66
N SER A 77 15.07 4.60 -10.61
CA SER A 77 14.61 5.25 -9.38
C SER A 77 14.81 4.25 -8.24
N PRO A 78 15.16 4.69 -7.01
CA PRO A 78 15.50 3.76 -5.95
C PRO A 78 14.27 2.92 -5.56
N PRO A 79 14.38 1.58 -5.60
CA PRO A 79 13.28 0.73 -5.18
C PRO A 79 13.05 0.87 -3.69
N ASN A 80 11.80 0.66 -3.29
CA ASN A 80 11.44 0.82 -1.89
C ASN A 80 12.13 -0.22 -1.01
N VAL A 81 12.40 -1.42 -1.55
CA VAL A 81 13.24 -2.40 -0.88
C VAL A 81 14.30 -2.91 -1.85
N MET A 82 15.54 -2.90 -1.38
CA MET A 82 16.71 -3.30 -2.13
C MET A 82 17.61 -4.11 -1.20
N THR A 83 17.53 -5.44 -1.28
CA THR A 83 18.39 -6.33 -0.49
C THR A 83 19.53 -6.81 -1.38
N ALA A 84 20.72 -6.96 -0.81
CA ALA A 84 21.86 -7.52 -1.53
C ALA A 84 21.55 -8.91 -2.08
N ALA A 85 20.77 -9.71 -1.33
CA ALA A 85 20.33 -11.04 -1.73
C ALA A 85 19.41 -11.04 -2.96
N LEU A 86 18.48 -10.09 -3.09
CA LEU A 86 17.64 -9.97 -4.29
C LEU A 86 18.44 -9.45 -5.49
N LEU A 87 19.29 -8.44 -5.29
CA LEU A 87 20.13 -7.90 -6.35
C LEU A 87 21.11 -8.95 -6.90
N GLY A 88 21.73 -9.74 -6.03
CA GLY A 88 22.70 -10.78 -6.42
C GLY A 88 22.10 -11.93 -7.23
N ARG A 89 20.78 -11.98 -7.42
CA ARG A 89 20.11 -12.97 -8.27
C ARG A 89 20.01 -12.56 -9.74
N TYR A 90 20.23 -11.28 -10.04
CA TYR A 90 20.34 -10.79 -11.42
C TYR A 90 21.73 -11.05 -11.98
N GLN A 91 21.84 -11.20 -13.30
CA GLN A 91 23.10 -11.53 -13.96
C GLN A 91 23.93 -10.29 -14.27
N HIS A 92 23.26 -9.13 -14.40
CA HIS A 92 23.91 -7.83 -14.58
C HIS A 92 23.04 -6.72 -13.96
N LEU A 93 23.68 -5.75 -13.30
CA LEU A 93 23.01 -4.67 -12.59
C LEU A 93 23.48 -3.32 -13.14
N TYR A 94 22.52 -2.50 -13.56
CA TYR A 94 22.72 -1.10 -13.88
C TYR A 94 21.97 -0.19 -12.91
N ILE A 95 22.56 0.96 -12.62
CA ILE A 95 21.99 1.97 -11.74
C ILE A 95 22.17 3.35 -12.37
N ALA A 96 21.10 4.13 -12.44
CA ALA A 96 21.08 5.51 -12.91
C ALA A 96 21.68 6.52 -11.90
N SER A 97 22.66 6.06 -11.12
CA SER A 97 23.40 6.85 -10.14
C SER A 97 24.81 6.30 -10.03
N GLN A 98 25.80 7.11 -10.36
CA GLN A 98 27.19 6.75 -10.22
C GLN A 98 27.56 6.52 -8.75
N PHE A 99 27.04 7.37 -7.86
CA PHE A 99 27.18 7.24 -6.41
C PHE A 99 26.70 5.88 -5.87
N MET A 100 25.52 5.42 -6.30
CA MET A 100 24.99 4.13 -5.87
C MET A 100 25.66 2.94 -6.55
N ALA A 101 26.02 3.07 -7.83
CA ALA A 101 26.78 2.04 -8.54
C ALA A 101 28.10 1.74 -7.80
N GLN A 102 28.84 2.78 -7.38
CA GLN A 102 30.06 2.64 -6.58
C GLN A 102 29.80 1.95 -5.23
N ARG A 103 28.74 2.35 -4.51
CA ARG A 103 28.38 1.73 -3.22
C ARG A 103 27.98 0.26 -3.34
N LEU A 104 27.47 -0.15 -4.48
CA LEU A 104 26.98 -1.51 -4.73
C LEU A 104 27.95 -2.33 -5.60
N ALA A 105 29.13 -1.80 -5.92
CA ALA A 105 30.13 -2.47 -6.73
C ALA A 105 30.62 -3.80 -6.13
N GLY A 106 30.51 -3.97 -4.81
CA GLY A 106 30.86 -5.21 -4.10
C GLY A 106 29.83 -6.34 -4.20
N LEU A 107 28.68 -6.13 -4.85
CA LEU A 107 27.71 -7.20 -5.07
C LEU A 107 28.22 -8.25 -6.07
N PRO A 108 27.77 -9.51 -5.97
CA PRO A 108 28.06 -10.52 -6.99
C PRO A 108 27.63 -10.03 -8.39
N GLY A 109 28.57 -10.01 -9.34
CA GLY A 109 28.35 -9.50 -10.70
C GLY A 109 28.56 -7.99 -10.87
N GLY A 110 28.79 -7.24 -9.80
CA GLY A 110 29.01 -5.79 -9.82
C GLY A 110 27.73 -4.98 -10.08
N ALA A 111 27.77 -3.69 -9.74
CA ALA A 111 26.76 -2.70 -10.13
C ALA A 111 27.41 -1.64 -11.00
N HIS A 112 26.83 -1.39 -12.17
CA HIS A 112 27.39 -0.50 -13.18
C HIS A 112 26.53 0.75 -13.34
N TYR A 113 27.19 1.90 -13.56
CA TYR A 113 26.46 3.10 -13.91
C TYR A 113 25.90 2.98 -15.33
N LEU A 114 24.61 3.30 -15.47
CA LEU A 114 23.95 3.49 -16.77
C LEU A 114 23.02 4.68 -16.64
N GLN A 115 23.33 5.75 -17.37
CA GLN A 115 22.61 7.01 -17.34
C GLN A 115 21.15 6.85 -17.74
N GLN A 116 20.27 7.74 -17.25
CA GLN A 116 18.91 7.88 -17.78
C GLN A 116 18.92 8.29 -19.27
N SER A 117 17.76 8.29 -19.93
CA SER A 117 17.68 8.56 -21.37
C SER A 117 16.42 9.33 -21.76
N THR A 118 16.55 10.16 -22.80
CA THR A 118 15.43 10.90 -23.39
C THR A 118 15.11 10.39 -24.79
N GLU A 119 13.82 10.36 -25.12
CA GLU A 119 13.34 10.09 -26.48
C GLU A 119 13.46 11.38 -27.28
N HIS A 120 14.63 11.59 -27.86
CA HIS A 120 14.99 12.84 -28.52
C HIS A 120 14.20 13.11 -29.81
N GLY A 121 13.60 12.08 -30.44
CA GLY A 121 12.67 12.29 -31.54
C GLY A 121 11.36 12.94 -31.09
N HIS A 122 10.97 12.72 -29.83
CA HIS A 122 9.73 13.22 -29.25
C HIS A 122 9.92 14.50 -28.44
N PHE A 123 10.95 14.56 -27.60
CA PHE A 123 11.32 15.75 -26.83
C PHE A 123 12.33 16.58 -27.63
N HIS A 124 11.82 17.58 -28.35
CA HIS A 124 12.58 18.40 -29.29
C HIS A 124 12.11 19.85 -29.24
N PRO A 125 12.99 20.86 -29.46
CA PRO A 125 12.59 22.27 -29.45
C PRO A 125 11.46 22.62 -30.43
N ASP A 126 11.41 21.94 -31.58
CA ASP A 126 10.39 22.15 -32.61
C ASP A 126 9.00 21.60 -32.23
N ARG A 127 8.85 20.99 -31.05
CA ARG A 127 7.53 20.60 -30.52
C ARG A 127 6.74 21.77 -29.95
N ARG A 128 7.34 22.96 -29.87
CA ARG A 128 6.64 24.17 -29.45
C ARG A 128 5.56 24.50 -30.49
N PRO A 129 4.27 24.57 -30.12
CA PRO A 129 3.22 24.89 -31.07
C PRO A 129 3.40 26.29 -31.67
N ASP A 130 3.02 26.45 -32.93
CA ASP A 130 3.09 27.73 -33.63
C ASP A 130 2.28 28.80 -32.90
N GLY A 131 2.93 29.95 -32.63
CA GLY A 131 2.31 31.06 -31.90
C GLY A 131 2.12 30.82 -30.39
N ALA A 132 2.53 29.67 -29.84
CA ALA A 132 2.43 29.43 -28.40
C ALA A 132 3.34 30.40 -27.61
N PRO A 133 2.85 31.02 -26.53
CA PRO A 133 3.66 31.89 -25.70
C PRO A 133 4.76 31.09 -25.00
N GLU A 134 5.89 31.75 -24.71
CA GLU A 134 6.91 31.15 -23.84
C GLU A 134 6.36 31.03 -22.42
N LEU A 135 6.55 29.88 -21.79
CA LEU A 135 6.18 29.62 -20.41
C LEU A 135 7.40 29.95 -19.52
N PRO A 136 7.32 30.92 -18.60
CA PRO A 136 8.48 31.38 -17.85
C PRO A 136 9.04 30.31 -16.93
N VAL A 137 8.18 29.69 -16.11
CA VAL A 137 8.55 28.62 -15.18
C VAL A 137 7.48 27.53 -15.17
N VAL A 138 7.90 26.29 -15.38
CA VAL A 138 7.03 25.11 -15.43
C VAL A 138 7.44 24.09 -14.37
N PHE A 139 6.46 23.42 -13.76
CA PHE A 139 6.66 22.19 -13.01
C PHE A 139 5.60 21.15 -13.41
N VAL A 140 6.05 19.93 -13.70
CA VAL A 140 5.18 18.79 -13.99
C VAL A 140 5.48 17.67 -13.01
N GLY A 141 4.56 17.38 -12.09
CA GLY A 141 4.71 16.31 -11.10
C GLY A 141 3.66 16.34 -10.00
N ALA A 142 3.49 15.22 -9.30
CA ALA A 142 2.52 15.11 -8.21
C ALA A 142 2.98 15.84 -6.94
N TYR A 143 2.02 16.45 -6.23
CA TYR A 143 2.19 16.91 -4.86
C TYR A 143 1.76 15.83 -3.86
N ALA A 144 2.58 15.64 -2.82
CA ALA A 144 2.21 14.87 -1.64
C ALA A 144 2.83 15.51 -0.39
N PRO A 145 2.14 15.55 0.77
CA PRO A 145 2.67 16.16 1.99
C PRO A 145 4.02 15.59 2.46
N ARG A 146 4.31 14.31 2.14
CA ARG A 146 5.57 13.63 2.49
C ARG A 146 6.76 13.97 1.59
N ALA A 147 6.50 14.56 0.43
CA ALA A 147 7.50 15.03 -0.53
C ALA A 147 7.06 16.43 -0.99
N PRO A 148 7.08 17.41 -0.07
CA PRO A 148 6.70 18.77 -0.41
C PRO A 148 7.68 19.25 -1.46
N ARG A 149 7.19 19.62 -2.64
CA ARG A 149 7.99 20.16 -3.75
C ARG A 149 8.42 21.58 -3.39
N LYS A 150 9.42 21.68 -2.49
CA LYS A 150 9.81 22.90 -1.80
C LYS A 150 10.26 23.99 -2.77
N SER A 151 10.97 23.64 -3.84
CA SER A 151 11.43 24.63 -4.83
C SER A 151 10.23 25.30 -5.51
N VAL A 152 9.20 24.51 -5.83
CA VAL A 152 7.96 25.01 -6.43
C VAL A 152 7.21 25.93 -5.47
N LEU A 153 7.01 25.48 -4.23
CA LEU A 153 6.27 26.25 -3.22
C LEU A 153 6.96 27.56 -2.88
N MET A 154 8.28 27.56 -2.70
CA MET A 154 9.06 28.76 -2.39
C MET A 154 9.09 29.75 -3.57
N ALA A 155 9.19 29.27 -4.82
CA ALA A 155 9.10 30.14 -5.98
C ALA A 155 7.73 30.85 -6.05
N ILE A 156 6.65 30.10 -5.83
CA ILE A 156 5.29 30.66 -5.80
C ILE A 156 5.12 31.67 -4.66
N GLU A 157 5.61 31.36 -3.47
CA GLU A 157 5.58 32.26 -2.30
C GLU A 157 6.35 33.55 -2.56
N ALA A 158 7.45 33.48 -3.31
CA ALA A 158 8.23 34.63 -3.75
C ALA A 158 7.61 35.43 -4.91
N GLY A 159 6.37 35.11 -5.32
CA GLY A 159 5.62 35.80 -6.37
C GLY A 159 6.01 35.40 -7.79
N ILE A 160 6.68 34.27 -7.98
CA ILE A 160 7.03 33.75 -9.31
C ILE A 160 5.84 32.96 -9.85
N ASP A 161 5.43 33.28 -11.09
CA ASP A 161 4.35 32.58 -11.77
C ASP A 161 4.84 31.21 -12.30
N VAL A 162 4.74 30.20 -11.44
CA VAL A 162 5.05 28.80 -11.79
C VAL A 162 3.79 28.11 -12.30
N HIS A 163 3.80 27.65 -13.55
CA HIS A 163 2.72 26.85 -14.10
C HIS A 163 2.88 25.38 -13.70
N VAL A 164 1.88 24.85 -12.99
CA VAL A 164 1.97 23.54 -12.33
C VAL A 164 0.97 22.55 -12.90
N TRP A 165 1.46 21.41 -13.40
CA TRP A 165 0.64 20.25 -13.77
C TRP A 165 0.94 19.07 -12.85
N GLY A 166 -0.12 18.35 -12.45
CA GLY A 166 -0.03 17.11 -11.70
C GLY A 166 -1.11 16.96 -10.63
N PRO A 167 -1.31 15.74 -10.11
CA PRO A 167 -2.30 15.49 -9.07
C PRO A 167 -1.85 16.03 -7.71
N GLY A 168 -2.82 16.36 -6.85
CA GLY A 168 -2.58 16.75 -5.46
C GLY A 168 -2.34 18.26 -5.23
N TRP A 169 -2.23 19.07 -6.28
CA TRP A 169 -1.95 20.51 -6.17
C TRP A 169 -3.18 21.39 -5.92
N LYS A 170 -4.38 20.93 -6.30
CA LYS A 170 -5.63 21.70 -6.14
C LYS A 170 -5.85 22.05 -4.66
N GLY A 171 -5.99 23.34 -4.36
CA GLY A 171 -6.13 23.85 -2.99
C GLY A 171 -4.84 23.91 -2.17
N VAL A 172 -3.69 23.55 -2.76
CA VAL A 172 -2.35 23.72 -2.15
C VAL A 172 -1.67 24.99 -2.66
N ILE A 173 -1.89 25.34 -3.93
CA ILE A 173 -1.39 26.55 -4.58
C ILE A 173 -2.56 27.38 -5.13
N PRO A 174 -2.36 28.67 -5.46
CA PRO A 174 -3.38 29.49 -6.10
C PRO A 174 -3.94 28.86 -7.38
N ASP A 175 -5.26 28.85 -7.55
CA ASP A 175 -5.94 28.18 -8.66
C ASP A 175 -5.44 28.65 -10.05
N ARG A 176 -5.04 29.93 -10.19
CA ARG A 176 -4.47 30.48 -11.43
C ARG A 176 -3.16 29.82 -11.89
N LEU A 177 -2.42 29.21 -10.96
CA LEU A 177 -1.12 28.57 -11.20
C LEU A 177 -1.26 27.07 -11.49
N TRP A 178 -2.34 26.45 -11.04
CA TRP A 178 -2.62 25.04 -11.31
C TRP A 178 -3.25 24.87 -12.70
N ARG A 179 -2.56 24.18 -13.61
CA ARG A 179 -2.95 24.05 -15.01
C ARG A 179 -3.64 22.74 -15.36
N GLY A 180 -3.62 21.75 -14.46
CA GLY A 180 -4.31 20.48 -14.67
C GLY A 180 -3.76 19.35 -13.81
N ALA A 181 -4.51 18.26 -13.72
CA ALA A 181 -4.11 17.07 -12.97
C ALA A 181 -3.18 16.14 -13.77
N HIS A 182 -3.20 16.23 -15.10
CA HIS A 182 -2.50 15.33 -16.02
C HIS A 182 -2.12 16.08 -17.30
N LEU A 183 -1.06 15.61 -17.94
CA LEU A 183 -0.64 15.93 -19.30
C LEU A 183 -0.44 14.58 -19.99
N ASP A 184 -0.93 14.43 -21.22
CA ASP A 184 -0.53 13.30 -22.04
C ASP A 184 0.93 13.45 -22.55
N TYR A 185 1.41 12.43 -23.26
CA TYR A 185 2.80 12.38 -23.71
C TYR A 185 3.15 13.47 -24.73
N ASP A 186 2.23 13.84 -25.62
CA ASP A 186 2.43 14.87 -26.64
C ASP A 186 2.35 16.27 -26.03
N GLU A 187 1.35 16.50 -25.17
CA GLU A 187 1.18 17.76 -24.43
C GLU A 187 2.39 18.06 -23.56
N LEU A 188 2.98 17.04 -22.92
CA LEU A 188 4.18 17.18 -22.11
C LEU A 188 5.37 17.73 -22.92
N ALA A 189 5.60 17.18 -24.12
CA ALA A 189 6.68 17.64 -25.00
C ALA A 189 6.45 19.08 -25.47
N GLN A 190 5.20 19.45 -25.79
CA GLN A 190 4.83 20.82 -26.16
C GLN A 190 5.06 21.81 -25.00
N VAL A 191 4.69 21.41 -23.78
CA VAL A 191 4.89 22.21 -22.57
C VAL A 191 6.37 22.42 -22.29
N TYR A 192 7.20 21.38 -22.36
CA TYR A 192 8.66 21.52 -22.19
C TYR A 192 9.30 22.33 -23.31
N ALA A 193 8.87 22.16 -24.56
CA ALA A 193 9.36 22.96 -25.69
C ALA A 193 8.93 24.44 -25.62
N SER A 194 7.84 24.73 -24.90
CA SER A 194 7.41 26.10 -24.63
C SER A 194 8.07 26.70 -23.37
N ALA A 195 8.67 25.87 -22.51
CA ALA A 195 9.25 26.30 -21.25
C ALA A 195 10.60 27.00 -21.43
N ARG A 196 10.81 28.03 -20.63
CA ARG A 196 12.11 28.66 -20.41
C ARG A 196 12.87 28.00 -19.27
N ILE A 197 12.21 27.84 -18.12
CA ILE A 197 12.72 27.14 -16.95
C ILE A 197 11.77 25.99 -16.59
N VAL A 198 12.32 24.79 -16.39
CA VAL A 198 11.61 23.68 -15.77
C VAL A 198 12.19 23.44 -14.38
N LEU A 199 11.36 23.54 -13.34
CA LEU A 199 11.75 23.15 -11.99
C LEU A 199 11.70 21.63 -11.86
N ASN A 200 12.69 21.08 -11.17
CA ASN A 200 12.81 19.64 -10.94
C ASN A 200 13.06 19.36 -9.45
N ASP A 201 12.00 18.94 -8.74
CA ASP A 201 12.12 18.47 -7.36
C ASP A 201 11.97 16.96 -7.31
N HIS A 202 12.93 16.30 -6.67
CA HIS A 202 12.95 14.84 -6.53
C HIS A 202 12.06 14.34 -5.38
N MET A 203 11.77 13.04 -5.40
CA MET A 203 11.43 12.36 -4.15
C MET A 203 12.68 12.34 -3.25
N PRO A 204 12.59 12.58 -1.94
CA PRO A 204 13.77 12.71 -1.08
C PRO A 204 14.77 11.55 -1.19
N ASN A 205 14.27 10.31 -1.33
CA ASN A 205 15.11 9.14 -1.51
C ASN A 205 15.87 9.16 -2.85
N MET A 206 15.27 9.63 -3.96
CA MET A 206 15.96 9.75 -5.25
C MET A 206 17.16 10.68 -5.17
N ALA A 207 16.98 11.88 -4.60
CA ALA A 207 18.05 12.85 -4.42
C ALA A 207 19.17 12.31 -3.52
N LEU A 208 18.82 11.69 -2.39
CA LEU A 208 19.79 11.08 -1.46
C LEU A 208 20.54 9.87 -2.05
N THR A 209 19.92 9.15 -2.99
CA THR A 209 20.57 8.04 -3.71
C THR A 209 21.19 8.48 -5.03
N GLY A 210 21.33 9.78 -5.28
CA GLY A 210 22.04 10.29 -6.44
C GLY A 210 21.40 9.99 -7.80
N MET A 211 20.07 9.83 -7.85
CA MET A 211 19.34 9.53 -9.10
C MET A 211 18.62 10.78 -9.60
N MET A 212 19.15 11.38 -10.66
CA MET A 212 18.50 12.49 -11.37
C MET A 212 17.26 11.98 -12.10
N SER A 213 16.13 12.68 -11.95
CA SER A 213 14.84 12.35 -12.56
C SER A 213 14.87 12.55 -14.07
N ASN A 214 14.14 11.69 -14.80
CA ASN A 214 14.07 11.81 -16.26
C ASN A 214 13.54 13.15 -16.77
N ARG A 215 12.75 13.85 -15.94
CA ARG A 215 12.25 15.20 -16.21
C ARG A 215 13.36 16.15 -16.68
N SER A 216 14.53 16.07 -16.05
CA SER A 216 15.66 16.94 -16.40
C SER A 216 16.09 16.72 -17.85
N PHE A 217 16.19 15.46 -18.27
CA PHE A 217 16.68 15.13 -19.60
C PHE A 217 15.64 15.47 -20.68
N ASP A 218 14.37 15.16 -20.45
CA ASP A 218 13.28 15.48 -21.39
C ASP A 218 13.10 17.01 -21.57
N ALA A 219 13.23 17.78 -20.49
CA ALA A 219 13.13 19.23 -20.54
C ALA A 219 14.30 19.87 -21.29
N ILE A 220 15.53 19.44 -21.04
CA ILE A 220 16.72 19.94 -21.74
C ILE A 220 16.70 19.53 -23.22
N ALA A 221 16.27 18.30 -23.53
CA ALA A 221 16.07 17.86 -24.90
C ALA A 221 15.03 18.71 -25.64
N SER A 222 14.02 19.22 -24.94
CA SER A 222 13.05 20.17 -25.49
C SER A 222 13.58 21.62 -25.57
N GLY A 223 14.80 21.88 -25.08
CA GLY A 223 15.49 23.17 -25.15
C GLY A 223 15.35 24.07 -23.92
N ALA A 224 14.74 23.59 -22.82
CA ALA A 224 14.57 24.36 -21.59
C ALA A 224 15.85 24.37 -20.72
N VAL A 225 15.95 25.35 -19.81
CA VAL A 225 16.88 25.29 -18.67
C VAL A 225 16.20 24.55 -17.53
N VAL A 226 16.93 23.70 -16.81
CA VAL A 226 16.40 22.96 -15.67
C VAL A 226 17.05 23.45 -14.39
N ILE A 227 16.22 23.78 -13.40
CA ILE A 227 16.69 24.03 -12.03
C ILE A 227 16.22 22.89 -11.16
N SER A 228 17.17 22.11 -10.66
CA SER A 228 16.93 20.93 -9.83
C SER A 228 17.25 21.18 -8.37
N ASP A 229 16.55 20.51 -7.45
CA ASP A 229 17.08 20.34 -6.09
C ASP A 229 18.40 19.53 -6.15
N PRO A 230 19.33 19.74 -5.19
CA PRO A 230 20.61 19.05 -5.19
C PRO A 230 20.47 17.53 -5.10
N VAL A 231 21.17 16.81 -5.99
CA VAL A 231 21.19 15.35 -6.08
C VAL A 231 22.58 14.83 -5.70
N GLN A 232 22.60 13.89 -4.76
CA GLN A 232 23.85 13.42 -4.16
C GLN A 232 24.79 12.77 -5.19
N GLY A 233 25.98 13.33 -5.36
CA GLY A 233 27.00 12.78 -6.25
C GLY A 233 26.63 12.83 -7.73
N PHE A 234 25.63 13.64 -8.12
CA PHE A 234 25.34 13.92 -9.52
C PHE A 234 26.01 15.23 -9.91
N ASP A 235 26.90 15.15 -10.90
CA ASP A 235 27.55 16.28 -11.54
C ASP A 235 27.79 15.92 -13.02
N ASP A 236 27.41 16.81 -13.93
CA ASP A 236 27.68 16.64 -15.35
C ASP A 236 28.09 17.99 -15.99
N PRO A 237 29.40 18.25 -16.12
CA PRO A 237 29.90 19.53 -16.62
C PRO A 237 29.51 19.80 -18.09
N ASP A 238 29.13 18.76 -18.83
CA ASP A 238 28.70 18.87 -20.23
C ASP A 238 27.25 19.35 -20.37
N LEU A 239 26.52 19.49 -19.25
CA LEU A 239 25.13 19.96 -19.20
C LEU A 239 24.99 21.25 -18.36
N PRO A 240 25.51 22.40 -18.83
CA PRO A 240 25.44 23.67 -18.09
C PRO A 240 24.01 24.21 -17.91
N GLU A 241 23.02 23.63 -18.61
CA GLU A 241 21.60 23.96 -18.51
C GLU A 241 20.92 23.29 -17.31
N LEU A 242 21.58 22.31 -16.69
CA LEU A 242 21.11 21.62 -15.50
C LEU A 242 21.74 22.24 -14.26
N ILE A 243 21.04 23.21 -13.66
CA ILE A 243 21.54 23.94 -12.50
C ILE A 243 20.96 23.32 -11.23
N GLN A 244 21.83 22.89 -10.31
CA GLN A 244 21.40 22.36 -9.01
C GLN A 244 21.42 23.47 -7.97
N GLN A 245 20.26 23.76 -7.37
CA GLN A 245 20.12 24.82 -6.37
C GLN A 245 19.15 24.39 -5.27
N ALA A 246 19.58 24.49 -4.01
CA ALA A 246 18.74 24.16 -2.86
C ALA A 246 17.55 25.13 -2.75
N PRO A 247 16.38 24.68 -2.28
CA PRO A 247 15.25 25.56 -2.01
C PRO A 247 15.63 26.66 -1.01
N GLY A 248 15.44 27.93 -1.40
CA GLY A 248 15.78 29.09 -0.58
C GLY A 248 15.76 30.40 -1.36
N PRO A 249 16.16 31.53 -0.74
CA PRO A 249 16.26 32.82 -1.41
C PRO A 249 17.14 32.79 -2.67
N GLU A 250 18.24 32.04 -2.65
CA GLU A 250 19.18 31.89 -3.77
C GLU A 250 18.51 31.26 -4.99
N LEU A 251 17.62 30.26 -4.79
CA LEU A 251 16.80 29.69 -5.86
C LEU A 251 15.94 30.77 -6.53
N THR A 252 15.27 31.60 -5.73
CA THR A 252 14.38 32.64 -6.26
C THR A 252 15.17 33.74 -6.98
N ALA A 253 16.34 34.09 -6.48
CA ALA A 253 17.25 35.03 -7.13
C ALA A 253 17.76 34.47 -8.46
N LEU A 254 18.14 33.19 -8.52
CA LEU A 254 18.54 32.50 -9.73
C LEU A 254 17.43 32.49 -10.78
N ILE A 255 16.20 32.13 -10.40
CA ILE A 255 15.06 32.14 -11.33
C ILE A 255 14.84 33.54 -11.89
N ARG A 256 14.82 34.58 -11.04
CA ARG A 256 14.64 35.98 -11.50
C ARG A 256 15.77 36.43 -12.40
N HIS A 257 17.01 36.06 -12.11
CA HIS A 257 18.16 36.37 -12.94
C HIS A 257 18.06 35.72 -14.31
N ILE A 258 17.69 34.43 -14.38
CA ILE A 258 17.49 33.77 -15.67
C ILE A 258 16.36 34.45 -16.42
N LEU A 259 15.23 34.76 -15.78
CA LEU A 259 14.07 35.41 -16.41
C LEU A 259 14.35 36.85 -16.90
N SER A 260 15.30 37.57 -16.28
CA SER A 260 15.63 38.94 -16.68
C SER A 260 16.50 39.04 -17.93
N GLN A 261 17.13 37.95 -18.35
CA GLN A 261 17.87 37.88 -19.61
C GLN A 261 16.90 37.75 -20.81
N PRO A 262 17.36 37.88 -22.06
CA PRO A 262 16.58 37.42 -23.22
C PRO A 262 16.38 35.91 -23.19
N GLY A 263 15.22 35.43 -23.68
CA GLY A 263 14.99 34.01 -23.89
C GLY A 263 15.98 33.42 -24.92
N ALA A 264 16.27 32.12 -24.81
CA ALA A 264 17.14 31.45 -25.77
C ALA A 264 16.46 31.39 -27.15
N ASP A 265 17.18 31.78 -28.19
CA ASP A 265 16.70 31.63 -29.56
C ASP A 265 16.64 30.15 -29.98
N ARG A 266 16.11 29.90 -31.19
CA ARG A 266 15.94 28.54 -31.69
C ARG A 266 17.27 27.79 -31.79
N GLU A 267 18.35 28.44 -32.21
CA GLU A 267 19.64 27.79 -32.39
C GLU A 267 20.26 27.41 -31.04
N ALA A 268 20.20 28.30 -30.05
CA ALA A 268 20.63 27.99 -28.69
C ALA A 268 19.84 26.82 -28.09
N ARG A 269 18.53 26.73 -28.35
CA ARG A 269 17.72 25.59 -27.92
C ARG A 269 18.09 24.28 -28.64
N LEU A 270 18.36 24.33 -29.94
CA LEU A 270 18.84 23.18 -30.72
C LEU A 270 20.24 22.75 -30.28
N ASP A 271 21.09 23.68 -29.88
CA ASP A 271 22.42 23.39 -29.37
C ASP A 271 22.38 22.62 -28.04
N ARG A 272 21.47 23.01 -27.12
CA ARG A 272 21.15 22.23 -25.91
C ARG A 272 20.68 20.82 -26.27
N HIS A 273 19.76 20.72 -27.23
CA HIS A 273 19.25 19.44 -27.70
C HIS A 273 20.39 18.54 -28.24
N ARG A 274 21.25 19.07 -29.11
CA ARG A 274 22.40 18.33 -29.66
C ARG A 274 23.34 17.82 -28.56
N ARG A 275 23.64 18.64 -27.54
CA ARG A 275 24.48 18.23 -26.40
C ARG A 275 23.87 17.06 -25.64
N ILE A 276 22.61 17.18 -25.23
CA ILE A 276 22.00 16.13 -24.41
C ILE A 276 21.82 14.81 -25.19
N VAL A 277 21.47 14.89 -26.47
CA VAL A 277 21.33 13.70 -27.34
C VAL A 277 22.63 12.92 -27.49
N SER A 278 23.77 13.60 -27.50
CA SER A 278 25.06 12.94 -27.67
C SER A 278 25.37 11.93 -26.55
N ARG A 279 24.77 12.08 -25.37
CA ARG A 279 25.08 11.28 -24.18
C ARG A 279 23.87 10.57 -23.55
N TYR A 280 22.70 11.19 -23.58
CA TYR A 280 21.48 10.75 -22.91
C TYR A 280 20.43 10.20 -23.88
N SER A 281 20.84 9.63 -25.01
CA SER A 281 19.93 8.98 -25.96
C SER A 281 19.71 7.49 -25.65
N PHE A 282 18.51 6.98 -25.95
CA PHE A 282 18.24 5.54 -25.88
C PHE A 282 19.13 4.72 -26.82
N ALA A 283 19.62 5.30 -27.92
CA ALA A 283 20.53 4.60 -28.84
C ALA A 283 21.84 4.19 -28.16
N ALA A 284 22.44 5.07 -27.34
CA ALA A 284 23.65 4.77 -26.59
C ALA A 284 23.42 3.67 -25.53
N VAL A 285 22.30 3.77 -24.81
CA VAL A 285 21.91 2.76 -23.81
C VAL A 285 21.60 1.41 -24.46
N ALA A 286 20.85 1.39 -25.57
CA ALA A 286 20.53 0.17 -26.31
C ALA A 286 21.78 -0.54 -26.83
N ALA A 287 22.78 0.22 -27.30
CA ALA A 287 24.05 -0.35 -27.73
C ALA A 287 24.77 -1.07 -26.59
N ARG A 288 24.86 -0.43 -25.42
CA ARG A 288 25.50 -1.00 -24.24
C ARG A 288 24.76 -2.24 -23.72
N LEU A 289 23.43 -2.16 -23.62
CA LEU A 289 22.60 -3.28 -23.19
C LEU A 289 22.74 -4.49 -24.11
N ALA A 290 22.76 -4.27 -25.42
CA ALA A 290 22.89 -5.34 -26.41
C ALA A 290 24.26 -6.05 -26.33
N GLU A 291 25.34 -5.29 -26.09
CA GLU A 291 26.68 -5.84 -25.89
C GLU A 291 26.73 -6.75 -24.65
N ASP A 292 26.34 -6.22 -23.50
CA ASP A 292 26.38 -6.95 -22.23
C ASP A 292 25.43 -8.17 -22.25
N ALA A 293 24.27 -8.05 -22.89
CA ALA A 293 23.35 -9.17 -23.11
C ALA A 293 23.97 -10.28 -23.98
N GLY A 294 24.67 -9.91 -25.06
CA GLY A 294 25.40 -10.85 -25.90
C GLY A 294 26.48 -11.61 -25.13
N THR A 295 27.22 -10.92 -24.25
CA THR A 295 28.21 -11.54 -23.37
C THR A 295 27.57 -12.54 -22.40
N LEU A 296 26.43 -12.21 -21.80
CA LEU A 296 25.73 -13.12 -20.87
C LEU A 296 25.24 -14.38 -21.57
N LEU A 297 24.66 -14.25 -22.77
CA LEU A 297 24.20 -15.38 -23.58
C LEU A 297 25.36 -16.29 -23.97
N ALA A 298 26.46 -15.71 -24.49
CA ALA A 298 27.65 -16.47 -24.87
C ALA A 298 28.26 -17.24 -23.69
N ALA A 299 28.17 -16.69 -22.47
CA ALA A 299 28.66 -17.33 -21.26
C ALA A 299 27.65 -18.30 -20.61
N GLY A 300 26.44 -18.47 -21.15
CA GLY A 300 25.38 -19.27 -20.54
C GLY A 300 24.97 -18.76 -19.14
N ARG A 301 25.19 -17.48 -18.85
CA ARG A 301 24.89 -16.88 -17.54
C ARG A 301 23.41 -16.54 -17.46
N VAL A 302 22.65 -17.48 -16.90
CA VAL A 302 21.20 -17.36 -16.72
C VAL A 302 20.80 -17.30 -15.25
N ALA A 303 19.62 -16.75 -14.96
CA ALA A 303 19.00 -16.88 -13.65
C ALA A 303 18.65 -18.37 -13.45
N ARG A 304 19.19 -18.99 -12.40
CA ARG A 304 18.95 -20.41 -12.13
C ARG A 304 17.53 -20.61 -11.63
N ALA A 305 16.92 -21.73 -12.00
CA ALA A 305 15.66 -22.08 -11.38
C ALA A 305 15.91 -22.32 -9.90
N HIS A 306 14.98 -21.77 -9.15
CA HIS A 306 14.98 -21.83 -7.70
C HIS A 306 14.26 -23.05 -7.15
N PHE A 307 13.62 -23.79 -8.07
CA PHE A 307 12.95 -25.05 -7.92
C PHE A 307 13.25 -25.83 -9.22
N HIS A 308 13.96 -26.95 -9.12
CA HIS A 308 14.15 -27.91 -10.19
C HIS A 308 13.46 -29.24 -9.83
N PRO A 309 12.33 -29.59 -10.46
CA PRO A 309 11.64 -30.82 -10.10
C PRO A 309 12.53 -32.04 -10.37
N ARG A 310 12.77 -32.82 -9.32
CA ARG A 310 13.35 -34.17 -9.33
C ARG A 310 14.74 -34.25 -9.97
N SER A 311 15.66 -33.45 -9.46
CA SER A 311 17.10 -33.55 -9.73
C SER A 311 17.67 -34.90 -9.24
N ASP A 312 18.85 -35.28 -9.75
CA ASP A 312 19.51 -36.60 -9.61
C ASP A 312 19.87 -37.04 -8.16
N GLY A 313 19.57 -36.20 -7.16
CA GLY A 313 19.81 -36.45 -5.74
C GLY A 313 18.58 -36.98 -5.00
N THR A 314 18.63 -37.02 -3.67
CA THR A 314 17.47 -37.38 -2.83
C THR A 314 17.38 -36.49 -1.61
N ALA A 315 16.19 -35.97 -1.33
CA ALA A 315 15.97 -35.11 -0.16
C ALA A 315 15.98 -35.92 1.14
N PRO A 316 16.47 -35.34 2.26
CA PRO A 316 16.28 -35.92 3.58
C PRO A 316 14.78 -35.94 3.98
N PRO A 317 14.39 -36.74 4.99
CA PRO A 317 13.05 -36.68 5.55
C PRO A 317 12.67 -35.26 5.98
N LEU A 318 11.41 -34.90 5.76
CA LEU A 318 10.92 -33.56 6.05
C LEU A 318 10.14 -33.57 7.36
N LEU A 319 10.57 -32.73 8.30
CA LEU A 319 9.86 -32.47 9.54
C LEU A 319 9.17 -31.11 9.45
N LEU A 320 7.83 -31.13 9.39
CA LEU A 320 7.00 -29.92 9.28
C LEU A 320 6.73 -29.34 10.66
N ALA A 321 6.63 -28.02 10.78
CA ALA A 321 6.20 -27.37 12.01
C ALA A 321 4.67 -27.48 12.20
N ASP A 322 4.22 -27.48 13.45
CA ASP A 322 2.81 -27.21 13.75
C ASP A 322 2.50 -25.74 13.44
N VAL A 323 1.71 -25.47 12.39
CA VAL A 323 1.38 -24.10 11.94
C VAL A 323 0.53 -23.35 12.97
N THR A 324 -0.08 -24.05 13.93
CA THR A 324 -0.79 -23.38 15.03
C THR A 324 0.16 -22.80 16.09
N GLN A 325 1.44 -23.18 16.05
CA GLN A 325 2.50 -22.66 16.91
C GLN A 325 3.36 -21.66 16.16
N SER A 326 3.75 -20.58 16.84
CA SER A 326 4.57 -19.54 16.22
C SER A 326 5.33 -18.73 17.28
N ALA A 327 6.10 -17.73 16.85
CA ALA A 327 6.82 -16.88 17.78
C ALA A 327 5.89 -15.88 18.49
N GLY A 328 6.38 -15.28 19.59
CA GLY A 328 5.67 -14.25 20.34
C GLY A 328 5.59 -12.88 19.64
N ASP A 329 6.30 -12.70 18.52
CA ASP A 329 6.25 -11.50 17.67
C ASP A 329 6.12 -11.86 16.19
N GLN A 330 5.46 -10.97 15.43
CA GLN A 330 5.12 -11.22 14.03
C GLN A 330 6.36 -11.41 13.15
N ARG A 331 7.43 -10.67 13.41
CA ARG A 331 8.64 -10.72 12.58
C ARG A 331 9.33 -12.07 12.70
N GLN A 332 9.56 -12.55 13.92
CA GLN A 332 10.16 -13.86 14.15
C GLN A 332 9.27 -14.99 13.65
N ALA A 333 7.95 -14.86 13.81
CA ALA A 333 6.99 -15.84 13.33
C ALA A 333 7.08 -15.99 11.80
N MET A 334 7.08 -14.85 11.09
CA MET A 334 7.26 -14.82 9.63
C MET A 334 8.62 -15.36 9.19
N LEU A 335 9.72 -15.07 9.90
CA LEU A 335 11.04 -15.63 9.59
C LEU A 335 11.07 -17.16 9.77
N GLY A 336 10.45 -17.68 10.82
CA GLY A 336 10.31 -19.12 11.05
C GLY A 336 9.55 -19.81 9.91
N ALA A 337 8.36 -19.29 9.59
CA ALA A 337 7.54 -19.79 8.48
C ALA A 337 8.27 -19.70 7.13
N ALA A 338 8.95 -18.59 6.85
CA ALA A 338 9.71 -18.41 5.62
C ALA A 338 10.85 -19.43 5.48
N ARG A 339 11.59 -19.72 6.56
CA ARG A 339 12.64 -20.76 6.55
C ARG A 339 12.06 -22.14 6.27
N GLU A 340 10.91 -22.45 6.85
CA GLU A 340 10.24 -23.73 6.57
C GLU A 340 9.77 -23.82 5.12
N ILE A 341 9.10 -22.79 4.59
CA ILE A 341 8.67 -22.74 3.18
C ILE A 341 9.87 -22.97 2.26
N VAL A 342 10.99 -22.27 2.45
CA VAL A 342 12.18 -22.46 1.61
C VAL A 342 12.72 -23.90 1.72
N ARG A 343 12.75 -24.50 2.93
CA ARG A 343 13.16 -25.90 3.11
C ARG A 343 12.23 -26.89 2.42
N ILE A 344 10.91 -26.66 2.48
CA ILE A 344 9.90 -27.48 1.79
C ILE A 344 10.16 -27.48 0.29
N PHE A 345 10.29 -26.30 -0.32
CA PHE A 345 10.51 -26.19 -1.76
C PHE A 345 11.85 -26.80 -2.19
N ALA A 346 12.90 -26.67 -1.37
CA ALA A 346 14.17 -27.35 -1.61
C ALA A 346 14.04 -28.87 -1.55
N ALA A 347 13.21 -29.41 -0.64
CA ALA A 347 12.97 -30.86 -0.55
C ALA A 347 12.18 -31.39 -1.76
N LEU A 348 11.25 -30.60 -2.31
CA LEU A 348 10.47 -30.94 -3.50
C LEU A 348 11.33 -31.00 -4.78
N GLU A 349 12.56 -30.47 -4.77
CA GLU A 349 13.48 -30.54 -5.91
C GLU A 349 14.04 -31.95 -6.14
N TYR A 350 13.86 -32.88 -5.20
CA TYR A 350 14.46 -34.22 -5.29
C TYR A 350 13.41 -35.32 -5.09
N PRO A 351 13.60 -36.50 -5.70
CA PRO A 351 12.88 -37.70 -5.30
C PRO A 351 13.01 -37.95 -3.79
N ARG A 352 11.88 -38.22 -3.13
CA ARG A 352 11.82 -38.38 -1.68
C ARG A 352 12.11 -39.81 -1.26
N ARG A 353 13.05 -39.98 -0.33
CA ARG A 353 13.45 -41.29 0.22
C ARG A 353 12.85 -41.60 1.60
N GLY A 354 12.06 -40.70 2.18
CA GLY A 354 11.43 -40.85 3.50
C GLY A 354 10.07 -40.17 3.58
N GLY A 355 9.33 -40.43 4.66
CA GLY A 355 8.03 -39.82 4.90
C GLY A 355 8.10 -38.37 5.35
N VAL A 356 6.96 -37.68 5.27
CA VAL A 356 6.76 -36.37 5.90
C VAL A 356 6.24 -36.60 7.31
N ALA A 357 6.93 -36.06 8.30
CA ALA A 357 6.51 -36.13 9.70
C ALA A 357 6.16 -34.73 10.22
N LEU A 358 5.22 -34.66 11.16
CA LEU A 358 4.95 -33.43 11.90
C LEU A 358 5.89 -33.37 13.10
N SER A 359 6.46 -32.18 13.36
CA SER A 359 7.17 -31.91 14.59
C SER A 359 6.21 -32.11 15.76
N PRO A 360 6.63 -32.77 16.85
CA PRO A 360 5.85 -32.73 18.07
C PRO A 360 5.71 -31.27 18.52
N PRO A 361 4.53 -30.88 19.05
CA PRO A 361 4.29 -29.52 19.52
C PRO A 361 5.32 -29.15 20.59
N ALA A 362 6.10 -28.08 20.37
CA ALA A 362 7.17 -27.68 21.29
C ALA A 362 6.62 -26.99 22.55
N ALA A 363 5.50 -26.28 22.40
CA ALA A 363 4.60 -25.74 23.43
C ALA A 363 3.42 -25.06 22.71
N PRO A 364 2.20 -24.99 23.26
CA PRO A 364 1.14 -24.19 22.65
C PRO A 364 1.55 -22.70 22.68
N GLU A 365 0.99 -21.89 21.78
CA GLU A 365 0.98 -20.39 21.82
C GLU A 365 1.97 -19.65 20.90
N GLY A 366 1.48 -18.56 20.30
CA GLY A 366 2.19 -17.73 19.32
C GLY A 366 1.25 -16.82 18.53
N VAL A 367 1.79 -15.80 17.85
CA VAL A 367 0.98 -14.84 17.08
C VAL A 367 0.44 -15.43 15.77
N ILE A 368 -0.75 -15.00 15.35
CA ILE A 368 -1.23 -15.23 13.98
C ILE A 368 -0.54 -14.22 13.06
N HIS A 369 0.15 -14.70 12.02
CA HIS A 369 1.00 -13.86 11.17
C HIS A 369 0.72 -14.00 9.67
N PRO A 370 1.12 -13.00 8.85
CA PRO A 370 0.85 -12.95 7.41
C PRO A 370 1.28 -14.19 6.60
N LEU A 371 2.39 -14.84 6.95
CA LEU A 371 2.85 -16.05 6.22
C LEU A 371 2.12 -17.37 6.55
N MET A 372 1.20 -17.43 7.54
CA MET A 372 0.63 -18.71 7.98
C MET A 372 -0.12 -19.44 6.86
N HIS A 373 -0.98 -18.73 6.11
CA HIS A 373 -1.72 -19.33 5.00
C HIS A 373 -0.78 -19.89 3.91
N ALA A 374 0.28 -19.15 3.58
CA ALA A 374 1.31 -19.59 2.63
C ALA A 374 2.11 -20.80 3.15
N GLN A 375 2.39 -20.85 4.45
CA GLN A 375 3.04 -21.97 5.11
C GLN A 375 2.19 -23.24 5.04
N ARG A 376 0.87 -23.16 5.32
CA ARG A 376 -0.07 -24.29 5.15
C ARG A 376 -0.03 -24.82 3.73
N ARG A 377 -0.16 -23.93 2.74
CA ARG A 377 -0.10 -24.32 1.33
C ARG A 377 1.23 -25.00 0.98
N ALA A 378 2.36 -24.52 1.48
CA ALA A 378 3.64 -25.19 1.29
C ALA A 378 3.65 -26.60 1.93
N GLN A 379 3.12 -26.75 3.14
CA GLN A 379 2.99 -28.04 3.79
C GLN A 379 2.09 -29.01 3.02
N ASP A 380 0.99 -28.53 2.42
CA ASP A 380 0.14 -29.35 1.55
C ASP A 380 0.88 -29.83 0.29
N LEU A 381 1.73 -28.98 -0.30
CA LEU A 381 2.61 -29.38 -1.41
C LEU A 381 3.60 -30.45 -0.95
N ALA A 382 4.17 -30.29 0.24
CA ALA A 382 5.00 -31.33 0.84
C ALA A 382 4.19 -32.63 1.03
N LEU A 383 2.97 -32.60 1.53
CA LEU A 383 2.20 -33.82 1.75
C LEU A 383 1.80 -34.51 0.43
N SER A 384 1.47 -33.73 -0.61
CA SER A 384 0.97 -34.24 -1.89
C SER A 384 2.03 -34.66 -2.91
N ASP A 385 3.30 -34.23 -2.77
CA ASP A 385 4.39 -34.53 -3.72
C ASP A 385 4.12 -34.22 -5.20
N PRO A 386 3.63 -33.01 -5.53
CA PRO A 386 3.21 -32.75 -6.89
C PRO A 386 4.41 -32.85 -7.85
N GLN A 387 4.20 -33.44 -9.03
CA GLN A 387 5.24 -33.52 -10.07
C GLN A 387 5.56 -32.16 -10.69
N GLN A 388 4.62 -31.21 -10.60
CA GLN A 388 4.71 -29.88 -11.16
C GLN A 388 4.13 -28.87 -10.17
N LEU A 389 4.74 -27.69 -10.10
CA LEU A 389 4.27 -26.59 -9.27
C LEU A 389 3.57 -25.54 -10.15
N THR A 390 2.53 -24.92 -9.60
CA THR A 390 1.83 -23.81 -10.26
C THR A 390 2.61 -22.49 -10.07
N CYS A 391 2.22 -21.46 -10.82
CA CYS A 391 2.78 -20.11 -10.60
C CYS A 391 2.49 -19.58 -9.19
N ASP A 392 1.33 -19.90 -8.62
CA ASP A 392 0.96 -19.49 -7.27
C ASP A 392 1.84 -20.17 -6.21
N ASP A 393 2.20 -21.44 -6.43
CA ASP A 393 3.13 -22.15 -5.55
C ASP A 393 4.53 -21.49 -5.59
N LEU A 394 5.03 -21.15 -6.78
CA LEU A 394 6.30 -20.43 -6.92
C LEU A 394 6.27 -19.03 -6.29
N GLN A 395 5.10 -18.36 -6.31
CA GLN A 395 4.93 -17.06 -5.66
C GLN A 395 5.04 -17.15 -4.14
N ILE A 396 4.60 -18.25 -3.51
CA ILE A 396 4.79 -18.50 -2.07
C ILE A 396 6.28 -18.57 -1.72
N LEU A 397 7.07 -19.28 -2.54
CA LEU A 397 8.52 -19.35 -2.36
C LEU A 397 9.18 -17.97 -2.50
N ALA A 398 8.76 -17.16 -3.47
CA ALA A 398 9.25 -15.80 -3.64
C ALA A 398 8.92 -14.90 -2.44
N GLN A 399 7.69 -14.98 -1.91
CA GLN A 399 7.27 -14.25 -0.70
C GLN A 399 8.13 -14.62 0.52
N ALA A 400 8.34 -15.91 0.75
CA ALA A 400 9.18 -16.40 1.84
C ALA A 400 10.61 -15.87 1.74
N ARG A 401 11.22 -15.90 0.54
CA ARG A 401 12.57 -15.38 0.33
C ARG A 401 12.69 -13.90 0.59
N ARG A 402 11.73 -13.08 0.13
CA ARG A 402 11.71 -11.65 0.46
C ARG A 402 11.72 -11.45 1.98
N VAL A 403 10.91 -12.20 2.72
CA VAL A 403 10.90 -12.13 4.19
C VAL A 403 12.28 -12.45 4.79
N LEU A 404 13.00 -13.43 4.25
CA LEU A 404 14.37 -13.76 4.69
C LEU A 404 15.36 -12.65 4.29
N ASP A 405 15.30 -12.16 3.07
CA ASP A 405 16.21 -11.15 2.54
C ASP A 405 16.10 -9.81 3.28
N ALA A 406 14.91 -9.48 3.79
CA ALA A 406 14.69 -8.26 4.58
C ALA A 406 14.99 -8.41 6.07
N SER A 407 15.46 -9.58 6.53
CA SER A 407 15.73 -9.78 7.96
C SER A 407 16.67 -8.73 8.52
N ASP A 408 17.62 -8.21 7.74
CA ASP A 408 18.61 -7.22 8.22
C ASP A 408 18.41 -5.81 7.65
N ALA A 409 17.30 -5.54 6.97
CA ALA A 409 17.08 -4.25 6.32
C ALA A 409 16.86 -3.12 7.34
N ALA A 410 17.72 -2.08 7.30
CA ALA A 410 17.64 -0.88 8.15
C ALA A 410 16.30 -0.13 8.10
N MET A 411 15.48 -0.41 7.09
CA MET A 411 14.15 0.16 6.87
C MET A 411 13.09 -0.28 7.88
N MET A 412 13.34 -1.37 8.62
CA MET A 412 12.46 -1.92 9.66
C MET A 412 12.56 -1.17 11.01
N LYS A 413 13.24 -0.01 11.05
CA LYS A 413 13.49 0.77 12.28
C LYS A 413 12.25 1.53 12.78
N ASP A 414 11.29 1.88 11.91
CA ASP A 414 10.03 2.47 12.35
C ASP A 414 9.13 1.38 12.96
N ARG A 415 9.20 1.23 14.29
CA ARG A 415 8.41 0.24 15.04
C ARG A 415 6.91 0.34 14.81
N ARG A 416 6.36 1.52 14.51
CA ARG A 416 4.92 1.68 14.30
C ARG A 416 4.47 1.15 12.93
N ARG A 417 5.36 1.19 11.93
CA ARG A 417 5.07 0.72 10.57
C ARG A 417 5.72 -0.62 10.25
N GLY A 418 6.60 -1.14 11.10
CA GLY A 418 7.40 -2.35 10.87
C GLY A 418 6.56 -3.52 10.38
N ASP A 419 5.48 -3.86 11.08
CA ASP A 419 4.59 -4.97 10.71
C ASP A 419 4.00 -4.80 9.29
N ALA A 420 3.45 -3.61 8.97
CA ALA A 420 2.91 -3.32 7.65
C ALA A 420 4.00 -3.31 6.55
N LEU A 421 5.17 -2.71 6.83
CA LEU A 421 6.30 -2.67 5.90
C LEU A 421 6.83 -4.08 5.60
N GLN A 422 6.83 -4.97 6.59
CA GLN A 422 7.21 -6.37 6.40
C GLN A 422 6.27 -7.08 5.43
N VAL A 423 4.95 -6.85 5.55
CA VAL A 423 3.95 -7.41 4.63
C VAL A 423 4.12 -6.84 3.22
N HIS A 424 4.29 -5.52 3.09
CA HIS A 424 4.53 -4.92 1.78
C HIS A 424 5.79 -5.47 1.13
N HIS A 425 6.86 -5.67 1.90
CA HIS A 425 8.07 -6.29 1.39
C HIS A 425 7.83 -7.74 0.93
N MET A 426 7.19 -8.56 1.78
CA MET A 426 6.79 -9.92 1.45
C MET A 426 6.01 -9.97 0.13
N ARG A 427 5.08 -9.03 -0.10
CA ARG A 427 4.28 -8.94 -1.33
C ARG A 427 5.00 -8.32 -2.52
N GLY A 428 6.16 -7.69 -2.31
CA GLY A 428 6.84 -6.94 -3.37
C GLY A 428 6.07 -5.68 -3.76
N GLU A 429 5.38 -5.06 -2.79
CA GLU A 429 4.57 -3.87 -2.95
C GLU A 429 5.34 -2.59 -2.57
N PRO A 430 4.90 -1.41 -3.05
CA PRO A 430 5.53 -0.17 -2.66
C PRO A 430 5.26 0.14 -1.20
N LEU A 431 6.30 0.47 -0.44
CA LEU A 431 6.17 0.80 0.99
C LEU A 431 5.42 2.10 1.29
N TRP A 432 5.17 2.91 0.26
CA TRP A 432 4.60 4.25 0.39
C TRP A 432 3.43 4.52 -0.57
N ALA A 433 2.79 3.47 -1.09
CA ALA A 433 1.69 3.63 -2.03
C ALA A 433 0.59 4.56 -1.46
N HIS A 434 0.17 5.55 -2.24
CA HIS A 434 -0.78 6.59 -1.80
C HIS A 434 -2.23 6.08 -1.72
N ALA A 435 -2.52 4.93 -2.32
CA ALA A 435 -3.71 4.11 -2.17
C ALA A 435 -3.48 2.78 -2.94
N PRO A 436 -4.18 1.68 -2.60
CA PRO A 436 -4.21 0.48 -3.42
C PRO A 436 -4.79 0.74 -4.82
N ASP A 437 -4.37 -0.05 -5.80
CA ASP A 437 -5.00 -0.06 -7.13
C ASP A 437 -6.52 -0.31 -6.98
N GLY A 438 -7.35 0.49 -7.66
CA GLY A 438 -8.82 0.33 -7.61
C GLY A 438 -9.50 0.91 -6.36
N TYR A 439 -8.77 1.60 -5.48
CA TYR A 439 -9.37 2.20 -4.28
C TYR A 439 -10.37 3.34 -4.64
N ALA A 440 -11.66 3.05 -4.49
CA ALA A 440 -12.74 4.01 -4.72
C ALA A 440 -13.11 4.74 -3.42
N ARG A 441 -12.74 6.03 -3.34
CA ARG A 441 -13.07 6.88 -2.18
C ARG A 441 -14.57 7.06 -1.97
N GLU A 442 -15.37 6.94 -3.03
CA GLU A 442 -16.80 7.26 -2.99
C GLU A 442 -17.65 6.14 -2.36
N GLU A 443 -17.23 4.88 -2.45
CA GLU A 443 -18.00 3.74 -1.93
C GLU A 443 -18.22 3.83 -0.42
N ASN A 444 -17.20 4.29 0.30
CA ASN A 444 -17.20 4.46 1.76
C ASN A 444 -17.90 5.76 2.22
N LYS A 445 -18.48 6.54 1.30
CA LYS A 445 -19.21 7.77 1.60
C LYS A 445 -20.73 7.60 1.58
N ARG A 446 -21.24 6.56 0.89
CA ARG A 446 -22.69 6.30 0.82
C ARG A 446 -23.21 5.83 2.17
N HIS A 447 -24.22 6.51 2.69
CA HIS A 447 -24.72 6.24 4.04
C HIS A 447 -26.19 6.67 4.21
N LEU A 448 -26.86 6.05 5.17
CA LEU A 448 -28.22 6.38 5.58
C LEU A 448 -28.26 7.56 6.56
N ALA A 449 -29.08 8.56 6.27
CA ALA A 449 -29.45 9.58 7.24
C ALA A 449 -30.46 9.04 8.25
N LEU A 450 -30.10 8.99 9.53
CA LEU A 450 -31.02 8.58 10.59
C LEU A 450 -32.09 9.64 10.82
N TRP A 451 -33.36 9.23 10.72
CA TRP A 451 -34.52 10.02 11.12
C TRP A 451 -35.00 9.57 12.52
N PRO A 452 -35.75 10.41 13.26
CA PRO A 452 -36.17 10.06 14.62
C PRO A 452 -37.29 9.00 14.63
N ARG A 453 -37.35 8.25 15.73
CA ARG A 453 -38.45 7.35 16.12
C ARG A 453 -38.74 7.56 17.61
N ARG A 454 -39.92 8.07 17.94
CA ARG A 454 -40.32 8.30 19.34
C ARG A 454 -40.56 7.00 20.11
N ASN A 455 -41.21 6.03 19.48
CA ASN A 455 -41.57 4.78 20.14
C ASN A 455 -40.35 3.87 20.29
N GLN A 456 -40.04 3.52 21.53
CA GLN A 456 -39.00 2.56 21.88
C GLN A 456 -39.33 1.16 21.33
N PRO A 457 -38.40 0.54 20.58
CA PRO A 457 -38.53 -0.85 20.17
C PRO A 457 -38.49 -1.81 21.36
N ARG A 458 -39.38 -2.83 21.38
CA ARG A 458 -39.36 -3.89 22.40
C ARG A 458 -38.39 -4.97 22.00
N LEU A 459 -37.29 -5.13 22.73
CA LEU A 459 -36.29 -6.17 22.49
C LEU A 459 -36.59 -7.40 23.37
N ASP A 460 -36.28 -8.60 22.87
CA ASP A 460 -36.46 -9.85 23.63
C ASP A 460 -35.38 -10.03 24.70
N ARG A 461 -34.19 -9.47 24.44
CA ARG A 461 -33.04 -9.48 25.33
C ARG A 461 -32.45 -8.08 25.45
N PRO A 462 -31.82 -7.73 26.59
CA PRO A 462 -31.15 -6.45 26.74
C PRO A 462 -30.00 -6.31 25.72
N VAL A 463 -29.69 -5.09 25.32
CA VAL A 463 -28.53 -4.78 24.49
C VAL A 463 -27.24 -5.06 25.27
N GLY A 464 -26.26 -5.70 24.63
CA GLY A 464 -24.91 -5.82 25.18
C GLY A 464 -24.06 -4.62 24.76
N VAL A 465 -23.67 -3.74 25.68
CA VAL A 465 -22.77 -2.61 25.38
C VAL A 465 -21.34 -3.00 25.79
N PHE A 466 -20.47 -3.20 24.81
CA PHE A 466 -19.07 -3.59 25.00
C PHE A 466 -18.16 -2.40 24.74
N LEU A 467 -17.55 -1.89 25.80
CA LEU A 467 -16.73 -0.69 25.77
C LEU A 467 -15.29 -1.02 26.19
N HIS A 468 -14.31 -0.68 25.35
CA HIS A 468 -12.90 -0.72 25.74
C HIS A 468 -12.41 0.69 26.13
N LEU A 469 -12.08 0.92 27.39
CA LEU A 469 -11.54 2.18 27.91
C LEU A 469 -10.09 2.03 28.36
N PHE A 470 -9.17 2.17 27.40
CA PHE A 470 -7.74 2.30 27.72
C PHE A 470 -7.43 3.65 28.41
N TYR A 471 -8.15 4.71 28.05
CA TYR A 471 -8.10 6.02 28.70
C TYR A 471 -9.35 6.18 29.58
N ASP A 472 -9.16 5.98 30.87
CA ASP A 472 -10.20 5.99 31.91
C ASP A 472 -10.86 7.36 32.09
N ASP A 473 -10.16 8.46 31.79
CA ASP A 473 -10.70 9.81 31.85
C ASP A 473 -11.75 10.12 30.77
N LEU A 474 -11.93 9.24 29.78
CA LEU A 474 -13.06 9.32 28.85
C LEU A 474 -14.37 8.75 29.43
N ALA A 475 -14.35 8.11 30.61
CA ALA A 475 -15.54 7.51 31.20
C ALA A 475 -16.75 8.46 31.31
N PRO A 476 -16.63 9.73 31.74
CA PRO A 476 -17.76 10.66 31.78
C PRO A 476 -18.36 10.96 30.40
N VAL A 477 -17.53 11.04 29.36
CA VAL A 477 -17.98 11.26 27.97
C VAL A 477 -18.84 10.10 27.51
N PHE A 478 -18.40 8.86 27.77
CA PHE A 478 -19.17 7.67 27.44
C PHE A 478 -20.44 7.54 28.28
N ALA A 479 -20.40 7.91 29.57
CA ALA A 479 -21.59 7.87 30.44
C ALA A 479 -22.69 8.78 29.87
N SER A 480 -22.34 10.01 29.48
CA SER A 480 -23.28 10.95 28.85
C SER A 480 -23.92 10.40 27.58
N ARG A 481 -23.16 9.65 26.76
CA ARG A 481 -23.66 9.07 25.51
C ARG A 481 -24.47 7.78 25.71
N ILE A 482 -24.01 6.87 26.57
CA ILE A 482 -24.66 5.58 26.84
C ILE A 482 -25.99 5.78 27.57
N ASN A 483 -26.10 6.76 28.46
CA ASN A 483 -27.34 7.08 29.18
C ASN A 483 -28.50 7.53 28.26
N ARG A 484 -28.25 7.74 26.96
CA ARG A 484 -29.28 8.04 25.95
C ARG A 484 -30.00 6.79 25.44
N ILE A 485 -29.46 5.61 25.70
CA ILE A 485 -30.09 4.34 25.32
C ILE A 485 -31.27 4.10 26.26
N ALA A 486 -32.49 4.27 25.74
CA ALA A 486 -33.72 4.02 26.50
C ALA A 486 -34.04 2.53 26.67
N ALA A 487 -33.51 1.67 25.79
CA ALA A 487 -33.65 0.22 25.87
C ALA A 487 -32.83 -0.37 27.02
N ASP A 488 -33.33 -1.47 27.60
CA ASP A 488 -32.57 -2.23 28.60
C ASP A 488 -31.24 -2.68 28.02
N PHE A 489 -30.16 -2.47 28.76
CA PHE A 489 -28.81 -2.86 28.36
C PHE A 489 -27.98 -3.35 29.54
N GLN A 490 -27.00 -4.18 29.26
CA GLN A 490 -25.91 -4.52 30.17
C GLN A 490 -24.61 -3.93 29.64
N LEU A 491 -23.84 -3.31 30.54
CA LEU A 491 -22.57 -2.67 30.19
C LEU A 491 -21.39 -3.54 30.61
N TYR A 492 -20.47 -3.76 29.67
CA TYR A 492 -19.23 -4.50 29.80
C TYR A 492 -18.06 -3.58 29.47
N ILE A 493 -17.14 -3.36 30.41
CA ILE A 493 -16.02 -2.42 30.23
C ILE A 493 -14.70 -3.14 30.44
N SER A 494 -13.82 -3.08 29.44
CA SER A 494 -12.43 -3.52 29.60
C SER A 494 -11.47 -2.35 29.78
N THR A 495 -10.43 -2.58 30.58
CA THR A 495 -9.26 -1.69 30.71
C THR A 495 -8.00 -2.52 31.01
N ASP A 496 -6.83 -1.90 31.15
CA ASP A 496 -5.54 -2.61 31.25
C ASP A 496 -4.89 -2.58 32.65
N THR A 497 -5.43 -1.79 33.59
CA THR A 497 -4.91 -1.76 34.97
C THR A 497 -6.03 -1.73 36.01
N PRO A 498 -5.79 -2.28 37.23
CA PRO A 498 -6.74 -2.18 38.35
C PRO A 498 -7.08 -0.72 38.71
N ALA A 499 -6.10 0.18 38.72
CA ALA A 499 -6.32 1.59 39.04
C ALA A 499 -7.30 2.28 38.07
N LYS A 500 -7.16 2.02 36.76
CA LYS A 500 -8.13 2.51 35.76
C LYS A 500 -9.50 1.90 35.97
N ALA A 501 -9.57 0.60 36.29
CA ALA A 501 -10.84 -0.07 36.56
C ALA A 501 -11.57 0.55 37.76
N ASP A 502 -10.84 0.90 38.82
CA ASP A 502 -11.40 1.56 40.00
C ASP A 502 -11.95 2.95 39.67
N HIS A 503 -11.21 3.75 38.88
CA HIS A 503 -11.70 5.04 38.42
C HIS A 503 -12.94 4.89 37.53
N ILE A 504 -12.94 3.99 36.56
CA ILE A 504 -14.10 3.70 35.69
C ILE A 504 -15.32 3.29 36.54
N ARG A 505 -15.12 2.50 37.60
CA ARG A 505 -16.21 2.04 38.49
C ARG A 505 -16.90 3.18 39.23
N THR A 506 -16.20 4.30 39.49
CA THR A 506 -16.84 5.49 40.08
C THR A 506 -17.90 6.11 39.16
N VAL A 507 -17.74 5.96 37.85
CA VAL A 507 -18.67 6.47 36.83
C VAL A 507 -19.70 5.40 36.46
N PHE A 508 -19.29 4.13 36.41
CA PHE A 508 -20.12 2.99 35.99
C PHE A 508 -20.19 1.90 37.08
N PRO A 509 -20.90 2.12 38.19
CA PRO A 509 -20.93 1.19 39.32
C PRO A 509 -21.61 -0.16 39.00
N GLN A 510 -22.46 -0.20 37.98
CA GLN A 510 -23.22 -1.40 37.58
C GLN A 510 -22.59 -2.16 36.39
N ALA A 511 -21.46 -1.70 35.85
CA ALA A 511 -20.81 -2.36 34.73
C ALA A 511 -20.02 -3.60 35.18
N ASP A 512 -19.97 -4.62 34.31
CA ASP A 512 -18.98 -5.70 34.42
C ASP A 512 -17.63 -5.17 33.91
N ILE A 513 -16.72 -4.86 34.84
CA ILE A 513 -15.42 -4.27 34.53
C ILE A 513 -14.32 -5.33 34.63
N ARG A 514 -13.60 -5.57 33.53
CA ARG A 514 -12.50 -6.54 33.45
C ARG A 514 -11.17 -5.87 33.14
N VAL A 515 -10.13 -6.24 33.90
CA VAL A 515 -8.74 -5.85 33.63
C VAL A 515 -8.12 -6.92 32.73
N LEU A 516 -7.67 -6.52 31.55
CA LEU A 516 -7.14 -7.41 30.52
C LEU A 516 -5.77 -6.92 30.02
N PRO A 517 -4.87 -7.81 29.56
CA PRO A 517 -3.60 -7.38 29.00
C PRO A 517 -3.80 -6.40 27.83
N ASN A 518 -2.93 -5.39 27.71
CA ASN A 518 -2.92 -4.47 26.57
C ASN A 518 -2.39 -5.17 25.29
N ARG A 519 -3.20 -6.08 24.74
CA ARG A 519 -2.95 -6.81 23.49
C ARG A 519 -4.19 -6.76 22.60
N GLY A 520 -3.96 -6.68 21.29
CA GLY A 520 -5.04 -6.71 20.30
C GLY A 520 -5.95 -5.48 20.29
N ARG A 521 -5.46 -4.34 20.79
CA ARG A 521 -6.19 -3.06 20.88
C ARG A 521 -7.54 -3.24 21.57
N ASP A 522 -8.61 -2.71 20.99
CA ASP A 522 -9.97 -2.89 21.46
C ASP A 522 -10.60 -4.21 21.00
N ILE A 523 -10.04 -4.86 19.98
CA ILE A 523 -10.61 -6.08 19.39
C ILE A 523 -10.53 -7.26 20.35
N CYS A 524 -9.33 -7.58 20.84
CA CYS A 524 -9.13 -8.70 21.76
C CYS A 524 -9.97 -8.58 23.03
N PRO A 525 -9.95 -7.45 23.77
CA PRO A 525 -10.72 -7.36 25.00
C PRO A 525 -12.23 -7.35 24.77
N LYS A 526 -12.74 -6.78 23.66
CA LYS A 526 -14.19 -6.82 23.37
C LYS A 526 -14.68 -8.20 22.93
N LEU A 527 -14.01 -8.84 21.97
CA LEU A 527 -14.47 -10.12 21.40
C LEU A 527 -14.15 -11.31 22.29
N TYR A 528 -12.92 -11.37 22.80
CA TYR A 528 -12.42 -12.55 23.50
C TYR A 528 -12.38 -12.36 25.02
N GLY A 529 -12.13 -11.14 25.49
CA GLY A 529 -12.19 -10.80 26.92
C GLY A 529 -13.58 -10.88 27.56
N PHE A 530 -14.63 -10.79 26.73
CA PHE A 530 -16.03 -10.92 27.14
C PHE A 530 -16.80 -11.97 26.31
N ARG A 531 -16.10 -12.96 25.75
CA ARG A 531 -16.73 -13.98 24.88
C ARG A 531 -17.92 -14.68 25.55
N ASP A 532 -17.83 -14.91 26.86
CA ASP A 532 -18.87 -15.50 27.73
C ASP A 532 -20.14 -14.65 27.92
N ALA A 533 -20.08 -13.35 27.57
CA ALA A 533 -21.21 -12.45 27.73
C ALA A 533 -22.11 -12.36 26.48
N TYR A 534 -21.58 -12.64 25.28
CA TYR A 534 -22.30 -12.42 24.02
C TYR A 534 -23.61 -13.21 23.91
N ASP A 535 -23.67 -14.43 24.44
CA ASP A 535 -24.87 -15.28 24.34
C ASP A 535 -26.09 -14.76 25.12
N ARG A 536 -25.89 -13.74 25.95
CA ARG A 536 -26.94 -13.04 26.70
C ARG A 536 -27.64 -11.96 25.88
N HIS A 537 -27.12 -11.64 24.69
CA HIS A 537 -27.56 -10.49 23.88
C HIS A 537 -27.76 -10.89 22.43
N ASP A 538 -28.86 -10.45 21.82
CA ASP A 538 -29.08 -10.62 20.37
C ASP A 538 -28.43 -9.48 19.59
N LEU A 539 -28.42 -8.28 20.19
CA LEU A 539 -27.81 -7.07 19.66
C LEU A 539 -26.73 -6.54 20.59
N VAL A 540 -25.61 -6.14 20.00
CA VAL A 540 -24.47 -5.58 20.70
C VAL A 540 -24.06 -4.23 20.13
N LEU A 541 -23.52 -3.38 21.00
CA LEU A 541 -22.89 -2.11 20.64
C LEU A 541 -21.42 -2.17 21.06
N HIS A 542 -20.52 -2.09 20.08
CA HIS A 542 -19.08 -2.04 20.30
C HIS A 542 -18.58 -0.60 20.29
N LEU A 543 -17.85 -0.22 21.34
CA LEU A 543 -17.30 1.12 21.53
C LEU A 543 -15.85 1.04 22.01
N HIS A 544 -15.06 2.09 21.77
CA HIS A 544 -13.75 2.22 22.40
C HIS A 544 -13.41 3.69 22.68
N GLY A 545 -12.70 3.97 23.77
CA GLY A 545 -12.15 5.29 24.09
C GLY A 545 -10.68 5.38 23.68
N LYS A 546 -10.41 5.69 22.41
CA LYS A 546 -9.03 5.88 21.91
C LYS A 546 -8.76 7.37 21.73
N LYS A 547 -7.66 7.86 22.30
CA LYS A 547 -7.17 9.22 22.08
C LYS A 547 -6.16 9.29 20.97
N SER A 548 -6.10 10.43 20.30
CA SER A 548 -5.03 10.75 19.34
C SER A 548 -4.20 11.93 19.86
N PRO A 549 -3.25 11.69 20.80
CA PRO A 549 -2.54 12.75 21.55
C PRO A 549 -1.78 13.79 20.71
N HIS A 550 -1.69 13.61 19.39
CA HIS A 550 -0.98 14.51 18.47
C HIS A 550 -1.83 14.93 17.25
N SER A 551 -3.15 14.76 17.27
CA SER A 551 -4.00 15.15 16.14
C SER A 551 -5.41 15.55 16.55
N ALA A 552 -5.66 16.86 16.66
CA ALA A 552 -6.99 17.43 16.84
C ALA A 552 -7.99 16.98 15.74
N ARG A 553 -7.50 16.61 14.55
CA ARG A 553 -8.32 16.06 13.45
C ARG A 553 -8.83 14.66 13.76
N LEU A 554 -8.09 13.85 14.51
CA LEU A 554 -8.50 12.51 14.91
C LEU A 554 -9.36 12.53 16.17
N ASP A 555 -9.29 13.58 17.00
CA ASP A 555 -10.22 13.73 18.13
C ASP A 555 -11.66 13.95 17.65
N GLN A 556 -11.85 14.71 16.57
CA GLN A 556 -13.16 14.86 15.88
C GLN A 556 -13.70 13.52 15.34
N TRP A 557 -12.85 12.51 15.16
CA TRP A 557 -13.29 11.20 14.68
C TRP A 557 -14.02 10.42 15.77
N LEU A 558 -13.56 10.47 17.03
CA LEU A 558 -14.26 9.82 18.14
C LEU A 558 -15.66 10.41 18.32
N GLU A 559 -15.76 11.75 18.36
CA GLU A 559 -17.05 12.44 18.43
C GLU A 559 -17.96 12.06 17.26
N HIS A 560 -17.42 12.01 16.03
CA HIS A 560 -18.18 11.59 14.85
C HIS A 560 -18.72 10.16 14.99
N CYS A 561 -17.92 9.20 15.46
CA CYS A 561 -18.38 7.84 15.69
C CYS A 561 -19.49 7.78 16.74
N LEU A 562 -19.32 8.50 17.86
CA LEU A 562 -20.33 8.58 18.92
C LEU A 562 -21.61 9.24 18.43
N ASP A 563 -21.53 10.30 17.64
CA ASP A 563 -22.72 10.93 17.08
C ASP A 563 -23.47 10.00 16.11
N CYS A 564 -22.77 9.14 15.37
CA CYS A 564 -23.41 8.18 14.47
C CYS A 564 -24.06 7.00 15.19
N LEU A 565 -23.46 6.51 16.29
CA LEU A 565 -23.89 5.28 16.98
C LEU A 565 -24.74 5.55 18.22
N LEU A 566 -24.48 6.66 18.91
CA LEU A 566 -25.20 7.15 20.09
C LEU A 566 -25.68 8.60 19.86
N PRO A 567 -26.51 8.84 18.83
CA PRO A 567 -27.15 10.14 18.58
C PRO A 567 -28.15 10.46 19.71
N GLU A 568 -29.19 11.23 19.41
CA GLU A 568 -30.31 11.43 20.34
C GLU A 568 -31.15 10.14 20.49
N ASP A 569 -31.85 10.04 21.61
CA ASP A 569 -32.68 8.89 22.03
C ASP A 569 -33.59 8.36 20.90
N ALA A 570 -34.30 9.25 20.21
CA ALA A 570 -35.22 8.90 19.14
C ALA A 570 -34.50 8.29 17.92
N GLN A 571 -33.25 8.64 17.67
CA GLN A 571 -32.46 8.06 16.57
C GLN A 571 -31.83 6.73 16.99
N ILE A 572 -31.48 6.54 18.27
CA ILE A 572 -31.12 5.23 18.81
C ILE A 572 -32.29 4.25 18.67
N ASN A 573 -33.51 4.70 19.01
CA ASN A 573 -34.74 3.92 18.78
C ASN A 573 -34.95 3.58 17.30
N ARG A 574 -34.52 4.44 16.37
CA ARG A 574 -34.52 4.10 14.94
C ARG A 574 -33.52 2.98 14.65
N ILE A 575 -32.27 3.08 15.12
CA ILE A 575 -31.25 2.03 14.94
C ILE A 575 -31.79 0.67 15.39
N LEU A 576 -32.33 0.59 16.61
CA LEU A 576 -32.91 -0.63 17.15
C LEU A 576 -34.08 -1.14 16.29
N SER A 577 -34.95 -0.24 15.81
CA SER A 577 -36.07 -0.63 14.93
C SER A 577 -35.62 -1.16 13.56
N LEU A 578 -34.47 -0.70 13.04
CA LEU A 578 -33.91 -1.20 11.79
C LEU A 578 -33.48 -2.66 11.96
N PHE A 579 -32.78 -3.00 13.04
CA PHE A 579 -32.46 -4.40 13.36
C PHE A 579 -33.71 -5.27 13.57
N GLN A 580 -34.84 -4.72 14.03
CA GLN A 580 -36.06 -5.53 14.15
C GLN A 580 -36.76 -5.82 12.82
N SER A 581 -36.75 -4.87 11.90
CA SER A 581 -37.61 -4.90 10.71
C SER A 581 -36.86 -5.12 9.39
N VAL A 582 -35.53 -5.05 9.41
CA VAL A 582 -34.66 -5.26 8.26
C VAL A 582 -33.69 -6.40 8.61
N PRO A 583 -34.07 -7.67 8.35
CA PRO A 583 -33.29 -8.84 8.77
C PRO A 583 -31.89 -8.89 8.13
N ASP A 584 -31.75 -8.34 6.92
CA ASP A 584 -30.50 -8.27 6.16
C ASP A 584 -29.40 -7.45 6.85
N ILE A 585 -29.74 -6.55 7.79
CA ILE A 585 -28.72 -5.75 8.49
C ILE A 585 -28.03 -6.62 9.54
N GLY A 586 -26.75 -6.93 9.33
CA GLY A 586 -25.90 -7.59 10.32
C GLY A 586 -25.10 -6.61 11.15
N LEU A 587 -24.68 -5.50 10.53
CA LEU A 587 -23.87 -4.45 11.15
C LEU A 587 -24.40 -3.08 10.76
N LEU A 588 -24.31 -2.13 11.70
CA LEU A 588 -24.58 -0.72 11.48
C LEU A 588 -23.42 0.09 12.04
N ALA A 589 -22.74 0.85 11.19
CA ALA A 589 -21.47 1.50 11.48
C ALA A 589 -21.49 3.00 11.10
N PRO A 590 -20.63 3.85 11.68
CA PRO A 590 -20.49 5.23 11.25
C PRO A 590 -20.05 5.32 9.78
N VAL A 591 -20.58 6.29 9.03
CA VAL A 591 -19.97 6.67 7.75
C VAL A 591 -18.50 7.03 7.94
N VAL A 592 -17.63 6.63 7.01
CA VAL A 592 -16.18 6.73 7.20
C VAL A 592 -15.72 8.17 7.26
N PHE A 593 -15.10 8.57 8.37
CA PHE A 593 -14.68 9.96 8.58
C PHE A 593 -13.56 10.37 7.60
N LYS A 594 -13.59 11.64 7.15
CA LYS A 594 -12.72 12.16 6.08
C LYS A 594 -11.22 11.91 6.29
N SER A 595 -10.74 11.93 7.53
CA SER A 595 -9.32 11.77 7.85
C SER A 595 -8.84 10.32 7.80
N VAL A 596 -9.75 9.34 7.84
CA VAL A 596 -9.43 7.90 7.83
C VAL A 596 -9.97 7.20 6.59
N LEU A 597 -10.54 7.95 5.64
CA LEU A 597 -11.08 7.39 4.41
C LEU A 597 -10.05 6.51 3.71
N SER A 598 -8.81 6.98 3.56
CA SER A 598 -7.72 6.20 2.93
C SER A 598 -7.32 4.92 3.66
N ALA A 599 -7.82 4.64 4.86
CA ALA A 599 -7.57 3.40 5.60
C ALA A 599 -8.69 2.35 5.40
N ALA A 600 -9.78 2.70 4.71
CA ALA A 600 -10.95 1.85 4.48
C ALA A 600 -10.71 0.80 3.38
N HIS A 601 -9.68 -0.03 3.55
CA HIS A 601 -9.32 -1.12 2.65
C HIS A 601 -8.44 -2.16 3.38
N TRP A 602 -8.13 -3.28 2.72
CA TRP A 602 -7.32 -4.37 3.29
C TRP A 602 -5.94 -3.97 3.79
N ALA A 603 -5.22 -3.14 3.02
CA ALA A 603 -3.86 -2.70 3.36
C ALA A 603 -2.93 -3.91 3.59
N ALA A 604 -2.13 -3.91 4.65
CA ALA A 604 -1.23 -5.01 5.00
C ALA A 604 -1.94 -6.22 5.67
N ASN A 605 -3.27 -6.29 5.68
CA ASN A 605 -3.99 -7.30 6.48
C ASN A 605 -4.57 -8.49 5.69
N THR A 606 -4.55 -8.48 4.35
CA THR A 606 -5.23 -9.54 3.56
C THR A 606 -4.72 -10.94 3.89
N GLU A 607 -3.41 -11.13 4.10
CA GLU A 607 -2.91 -12.49 4.38
C GLU A 607 -3.35 -13.02 5.74
N ILE A 608 -3.42 -12.16 6.75
CA ILE A 608 -4.00 -12.54 8.05
C ILE A 608 -5.51 -12.79 7.87
N GLY A 609 -6.20 -12.00 7.05
CA GLY A 609 -7.59 -12.23 6.66
C GLY A 609 -7.80 -13.61 6.01
N ARG A 610 -6.88 -14.06 5.15
CA ARG A 610 -6.91 -15.42 4.54
C ARG A 610 -6.76 -16.53 5.57
N GLU A 611 -5.84 -16.35 6.53
CA GLU A 611 -5.69 -17.30 7.66
C GLU A 611 -6.95 -17.31 8.54
N LEU A 612 -7.56 -16.15 8.81
CA LEU A 612 -8.83 -16.08 9.54
C LEU A 612 -9.96 -16.77 8.78
N ALA A 613 -10.07 -16.53 7.46
CA ALA A 613 -11.04 -17.18 6.59
C ALA A 613 -10.91 -18.71 6.63
N PHE A 614 -9.67 -19.22 6.56
CA PHE A 614 -9.40 -20.65 6.72
C PHE A 614 -9.89 -21.19 8.07
N ARG A 615 -9.61 -20.48 9.17
CA ARG A 615 -9.99 -20.92 10.53
C ARG A 615 -11.49 -20.88 10.80
N VAL A 616 -12.25 -20.01 10.11
CA VAL A 616 -13.72 -19.97 10.19
C VAL A 616 -14.38 -20.79 9.09
N GLU A 617 -13.62 -21.59 8.34
CA GLU A 617 -14.09 -22.44 7.24
C GLU A 617 -14.80 -21.67 6.11
N MET A 618 -14.43 -20.40 5.93
CA MET A 618 -14.93 -19.56 4.85
C MET A 618 -14.11 -19.80 3.56
N PRO A 619 -14.75 -20.05 2.41
CA PRO A 619 -14.04 -20.17 1.14
C PRO A 619 -13.22 -18.92 0.82
N GLN A 620 -11.99 -19.09 0.34
CA GLN A 620 -11.09 -17.96 0.04
C GLN A 620 -11.66 -16.99 -1.01
N ALA A 621 -12.55 -17.47 -1.89
CA ALA A 621 -13.23 -16.66 -2.90
C ALA A 621 -14.24 -15.65 -2.31
N GLU A 622 -14.72 -15.87 -1.08
CA GLU A 622 -15.64 -14.99 -0.37
C GLU A 622 -14.93 -13.80 0.30
N ILE A 623 -13.58 -13.78 0.29
CA ILE A 623 -12.82 -12.64 0.78
C ILE A 623 -12.97 -11.49 -0.23
N ASP A 624 -13.84 -10.55 0.12
CA ASP A 624 -14.07 -9.33 -0.66
C ASP A 624 -12.76 -8.57 -0.90
N LYS A 625 -12.50 -8.16 -2.15
CA LYS A 625 -11.33 -7.35 -2.52
C LYS A 625 -11.41 -5.92 -1.95
N HIS A 626 -12.62 -5.40 -1.77
CA HIS A 626 -12.91 -4.04 -1.32
C HIS A 626 -13.88 -4.06 -0.12
N PRO A 627 -13.45 -4.62 1.03
CA PRO A 627 -14.36 -4.92 2.13
C PRO A 627 -15.01 -3.65 2.68
N ARG A 628 -16.34 -3.70 2.90
CA ARG A 628 -17.06 -2.71 3.71
C ARG A 628 -17.12 -3.16 5.16
N PHE A 629 -16.44 -2.43 6.05
CA PHE A 629 -16.30 -2.79 7.46
C PHE A 629 -16.39 -1.54 8.36
N PRO A 630 -16.66 -1.69 9.67
CA PRO A 630 -16.67 -0.57 10.61
C PRO A 630 -15.25 -0.04 10.84
N VAL A 631 -14.83 0.97 10.06
CA VAL A 631 -13.52 1.62 10.20
C VAL A 631 -13.42 2.27 11.59
N GLY A 632 -12.49 1.80 12.41
CA GLY A 632 -12.37 2.14 13.83
C GLY A 632 -13.16 1.22 14.76
N SER A 633 -13.59 0.04 14.31
CA SER A 633 -14.15 -1.05 15.14
C SER A 633 -15.26 -0.67 16.14
N MET A 634 -15.99 0.42 15.87
CA MET A 634 -17.18 0.86 16.61
C MET A 634 -18.42 0.68 15.74
N PHE A 635 -19.42 -0.06 16.23
CA PHE A 635 -20.61 -0.43 15.47
C PHE A 635 -21.70 -1.01 16.37
N TRP A 636 -22.94 -0.97 15.90
CA TRP A 636 -24.01 -1.87 16.33
C TRP A 636 -23.96 -3.14 15.49
N GLY A 637 -24.20 -4.29 16.09
CA GLY A 637 -24.18 -5.56 15.37
C GLY A 637 -25.06 -6.62 16.00
N ARG A 638 -25.44 -7.60 15.20
CA ARG A 638 -26.06 -8.83 15.71
C ARG A 638 -25.01 -9.78 16.21
N THR A 639 -25.24 -10.40 17.37
CA THR A 639 -24.28 -11.35 17.95
C THR A 639 -24.00 -12.51 17.00
N GLU A 640 -25.03 -13.03 16.33
CA GLU A 640 -24.88 -14.13 15.37
C GLU A 640 -24.00 -13.74 14.15
N THR A 641 -23.94 -12.47 13.76
CA THR A 641 -23.06 -11.98 12.69
C THR A 641 -21.59 -12.00 13.12
N LEU A 642 -21.31 -11.82 14.41
CA LEU A 642 -19.96 -11.88 14.96
C LEU A 642 -19.53 -13.32 15.32
N ARG A 643 -20.48 -14.26 15.35
CA ARG A 643 -20.29 -15.62 15.83
C ARG A 643 -19.08 -16.33 15.22
N PRO A 644 -18.85 -16.28 13.89
CA PRO A 644 -17.69 -16.97 13.31
C PRO A 644 -16.36 -16.46 13.87
N LEU A 645 -16.25 -15.16 14.20
CA LEU A 645 -15.04 -14.59 14.79
C LEU A 645 -14.92 -14.85 16.30
N LEU A 646 -16.05 -14.91 17.01
CA LEU A 646 -16.08 -15.22 18.45
C LEU A 646 -15.69 -16.68 18.73
N ASP A 647 -16.13 -17.60 17.88
CA ASP A 647 -15.89 -19.05 18.05
C ASP A 647 -14.48 -19.49 17.70
N LEU A 648 -13.68 -18.61 17.08
CA LEU A 648 -12.23 -18.82 16.96
C LEU A 648 -11.52 -18.96 18.31
N GLY A 649 -12.13 -18.46 19.40
CA GLY A 649 -11.60 -18.62 20.76
C GLY A 649 -10.18 -18.07 20.92
N LEU A 650 -9.87 -16.95 20.24
CA LEU A 650 -8.51 -16.41 20.22
C LEU A 650 -8.10 -15.89 21.61
N ARG A 651 -6.92 -16.29 22.05
CA ARG A 651 -6.27 -15.79 23.26
C ARG A 651 -5.35 -14.58 22.98
N PRO A 652 -4.96 -13.80 24.01
CA PRO A 652 -4.12 -12.60 23.83
C PRO A 652 -2.76 -12.83 23.16
N ASP A 653 -2.15 -14.00 23.35
CA ASP A 653 -0.88 -14.44 22.76
C ASP A 653 -0.95 -14.58 21.22
N HIS A 654 -2.14 -14.78 20.64
CA HIS A 654 -2.33 -14.76 19.18
C HIS A 654 -2.15 -13.36 18.57
N PHE A 655 -2.25 -12.30 19.38
CA PHE A 655 -2.03 -10.93 18.93
C PHE A 655 -0.58 -10.53 19.19
N PRO A 656 0.10 -9.81 18.28
CA PRO A 656 1.43 -9.30 18.56
C PRO A 656 1.44 -8.32 19.75
N PRO A 657 2.57 -8.18 20.47
CA PRO A 657 2.72 -7.18 21.53
C PRO A 657 2.40 -5.77 21.01
N GLU A 658 1.71 -4.95 21.81
CA GLU A 658 1.37 -3.58 21.42
C GLU A 658 2.63 -2.67 21.49
N GLN A 659 3.05 -2.16 20.34
CA GLN A 659 4.18 -1.25 20.16
C GLN A 659 3.77 0.02 19.37
N GLY A 660 2.46 0.27 19.23
CA GLY A 660 1.92 1.40 18.49
C GLY A 660 1.77 1.13 16.99
N GLN A 661 1.60 -0.13 16.58
CA GLN A 661 1.53 -0.53 15.17
C GLN A 661 0.31 0.07 14.48
N VAL A 662 0.50 0.69 13.31
CA VAL A 662 -0.60 1.40 12.64
C VAL A 662 -1.43 0.52 11.69
N ASP A 663 -0.90 -0.63 11.29
CA ASP A 663 -1.53 -1.57 10.35
C ASP A 663 -0.80 -2.94 10.35
N GLY A 664 -1.34 -3.94 9.67
CA GLY A 664 -0.64 -5.21 9.39
C GLY A 664 -0.58 -6.17 10.59
N THR A 665 -1.59 -6.15 11.46
CA THR A 665 -1.66 -7.02 12.65
C THR A 665 -3.00 -7.74 12.74
N LEU A 666 -3.07 -8.78 13.58
CA LEU A 666 -4.31 -9.55 13.79
C LEU A 666 -5.51 -8.69 14.18
N ALA A 667 -5.34 -7.67 15.02
CA ALA A 667 -6.43 -6.77 15.41
C ALA A 667 -7.01 -6.02 14.20
N HIS A 668 -6.14 -5.49 13.34
CA HIS A 668 -6.55 -4.78 12.12
C HIS A 668 -7.18 -5.74 11.09
N ALA A 669 -6.70 -6.99 11.00
CA ALA A 669 -7.31 -8.01 10.17
C ALA A 669 -8.73 -8.38 10.65
N ILE A 670 -8.92 -8.59 11.95
CA ILE A 670 -10.23 -8.88 12.53
C ILE A 670 -11.20 -7.71 12.32
N GLU A 671 -10.76 -6.47 12.52
CA GLU A 671 -11.57 -5.26 12.23
C GLU A 671 -12.17 -5.30 10.81
N ARG A 672 -11.37 -5.66 9.81
CA ARG A 672 -11.82 -5.80 8.41
C ARG A 672 -12.71 -7.02 8.23
N MET A 673 -12.34 -8.14 8.85
CA MET A 673 -13.09 -9.39 8.78
C MET A 673 -14.49 -9.29 9.38
N ILE A 674 -14.76 -8.36 10.32
CA ILE A 674 -16.11 -8.10 10.83
C ILE A 674 -17.09 -7.82 9.68
N GLY A 675 -16.69 -6.96 8.73
CA GLY A 675 -17.49 -6.66 7.55
C GLY A 675 -17.58 -7.83 6.57
N VAL A 676 -16.48 -8.54 6.35
CA VAL A 676 -16.40 -9.70 5.43
C VAL A 676 -17.29 -10.84 5.91
N VAL A 677 -17.20 -11.21 7.20
CA VAL A 677 -18.02 -12.25 7.82
C VAL A 677 -19.49 -11.85 7.85
N CYS A 678 -19.80 -10.56 8.05
CA CYS A 678 -21.16 -10.06 7.89
C CYS A 678 -21.71 -10.35 6.49
N ASN A 679 -20.95 -10.01 5.44
CA ASN A 679 -21.37 -10.28 4.06
C ASN A 679 -21.52 -11.79 3.79
N TRP A 680 -20.54 -12.58 4.19
CA TRP A 680 -20.52 -14.03 3.99
C TRP A 680 -21.68 -14.74 4.70
N THR A 681 -22.11 -14.26 5.87
CA THR A 681 -23.28 -14.79 6.61
C THR A 681 -24.63 -14.33 6.02
N GLY A 682 -24.62 -13.78 4.80
CA GLY A 682 -25.83 -13.33 4.09
C GLY A 682 -26.39 -12.00 4.57
N ARG A 683 -25.58 -11.19 5.25
CA ARG A 683 -25.99 -9.92 5.87
C ARG A 683 -25.18 -8.74 5.39
N ARG A 684 -25.63 -7.53 5.71
CA ARG A 684 -25.07 -6.30 5.17
C ARG A 684 -24.61 -5.37 6.26
N THR A 685 -23.52 -4.67 5.95
CA THR A 685 -23.02 -3.53 6.71
C THR A 685 -23.71 -2.26 6.21
N LEU A 686 -24.46 -1.60 7.10
CA LEU A 686 -25.11 -0.32 6.81
C LEU A 686 -24.33 0.83 7.44
N LEU A 687 -23.85 1.77 6.60
CA LEU A 687 -23.23 3.00 7.08
C LEU A 687 -24.30 4.05 7.42
N VAL A 688 -24.15 4.74 8.55
CA VAL A 688 -25.11 5.75 9.02
C VAL A 688 -24.45 7.05 9.43
N ALA A 689 -25.24 8.11 9.42
CA ALA A 689 -24.97 9.36 10.12
C ALA A 689 -26.28 10.00 10.61
N PRO A 690 -26.25 10.87 11.64
CA PRO A 690 -27.39 11.70 11.98
C PRO A 690 -27.77 12.61 10.81
N SER A 691 -29.07 12.86 10.63
CA SER A 691 -29.57 13.78 9.60
C SER A 691 -29.06 15.21 9.74
N SER A 692 -28.60 15.61 10.93
CA SER A 692 -27.98 16.92 11.20
C SER A 692 -26.54 17.05 10.69
N ARG A 693 -25.87 15.94 10.34
CA ARG A 693 -24.49 15.95 9.84
C ARG A 693 -24.47 16.01 8.32
N ASN A 694 -23.74 16.99 7.76
CA ASN A 694 -23.57 17.21 6.32
C ASN A 694 -22.28 16.56 5.73
N LEU A 695 -21.71 15.56 6.40
CA LEU A 695 -20.54 14.86 5.87
C LEU A 695 -20.94 14.07 4.61
N TYR A 696 -20.27 14.35 3.48
CA TYR A 696 -20.59 13.78 2.17
C TYR A 696 -22.06 13.93 1.76
N ALA A 697 -22.63 15.14 1.86
CA ALA A 697 -24.04 15.40 1.57
C ALA A 697 -24.56 14.80 0.24
N GLY A 698 -23.73 14.77 -0.82
CA GLY A 698 -24.08 14.16 -2.10
C GLY A 698 -24.20 12.62 -2.11
N PHE A 699 -23.79 11.96 -1.04
CA PHE A 699 -23.84 10.50 -0.86
C PHE A 699 -24.84 10.06 0.22
N GLN A 700 -25.55 11.01 0.81
CA GLN A 700 -26.50 10.74 1.88
C GLN A 700 -27.83 10.24 1.30
N CYS A 701 -28.20 9.01 1.65
CA CYS A 701 -29.49 8.41 1.31
C CYS A 701 -30.53 8.74 2.39
N ARG A 702 -31.73 9.16 1.97
CA ARG A 702 -32.83 9.53 2.87
C ARG A 702 -34.05 8.67 2.57
N TYR A 703 -34.52 7.98 3.59
CA TYR A 703 -35.74 7.16 3.54
C TYR A 703 -36.68 7.55 4.67
N ARG A 704 -37.97 7.27 4.51
CA ARG A 704 -39.03 7.63 5.46
C ARG A 704 -39.51 6.44 6.29
N SER A 705 -39.23 5.22 5.82
CA SER A 705 -39.64 3.98 6.48
C SER A 705 -38.53 2.93 6.47
N ASN A 706 -38.59 1.98 7.41
CA ASN A 706 -37.67 0.84 7.42
C ASN A 706 -37.90 -0.07 6.20
N ARG A 707 -39.12 -0.07 5.64
CA ARG A 707 -39.45 -0.80 4.41
C ARG A 707 -38.69 -0.25 3.20
N GLU A 708 -38.64 1.07 3.04
CA GLU A 708 -37.83 1.70 1.98
C GLU A 708 -36.33 1.39 2.14
N VAL A 709 -35.83 1.31 3.38
CA VAL A 709 -34.44 0.89 3.64
C VAL A 709 -34.22 -0.55 3.19
N LEU A 710 -35.14 -1.46 3.51
CA LEU A 710 -35.08 -2.85 3.06
C LEU A 710 -35.09 -2.93 1.53
N ASP A 711 -36.06 -2.28 0.88
CA ASP A 711 -36.19 -2.30 -0.59
C ASP A 711 -34.93 -1.73 -1.26
N ALA A 712 -34.33 -0.67 -0.69
CA ALA A 712 -33.08 -0.10 -1.18
C ALA A 712 -31.86 -1.02 -1.00
N LEU A 713 -31.77 -1.73 0.13
CA LEU A 713 -30.73 -2.75 0.35
C LEU A 713 -30.89 -3.87 -0.67
N THR A 714 -32.10 -4.41 -0.83
CA THR A 714 -32.38 -5.47 -1.81
C THR A 714 -32.00 -5.05 -3.24
N ALA A 715 -32.26 -3.79 -3.60
CA ALA A 715 -31.89 -3.22 -4.90
C ALA A 715 -30.40 -2.85 -5.06
N GLY A 716 -29.58 -2.97 -4.00
CA GLY A 716 -28.17 -2.57 -4.02
C GLY A 716 -27.95 -1.05 -4.08
N ALA A 717 -28.99 -0.26 -3.79
CA ALA A 717 -28.93 1.20 -3.78
C ALA A 717 -28.28 1.79 -2.52
N LEU A 718 -28.14 0.96 -1.47
CA LEU A 718 -27.60 1.30 -0.15
C LEU A 718 -26.47 0.34 0.25
#